data_AF-A0A5C5Q9K7-F1
#
_entry.id   AF-A0A5C5Q9K7-F1
#
_cell.length_a   1.000
_cell.length_b   1.000
_cell.length_c   1.000
_cell.angle_alpha   90.00
_cell.angle_beta   90.00
_cell.angle_gamma   90.00
#
_symmetry.space_group_name_H-M   'P 1'
#
loop_
_entity.id
_entity.type
_entity.pdbx_description
1 polymer ?
#
loop_
_entity_poly.entity_id
_entity_poly.type
_entity_poly.pdbx_seq_one_letter_code
_entity_poly.pdbx_strand_id
1 'polypeptide(L)'
;MPRSPRSGSHTHTAAPTLAQARRLSQQRPHDPRVWKDLGDAQLHSHPEQALASFEQALRLSPDEPQAMELVAKAAQKLGQADRALELIHRALLIDPDFAAGHHRLATLHFEKGQFAKALPCIERALALRPHDCRMLSRKGLILNRLERHDEAIAVFDQLIEREPGDYSHWNNAANLYKDIGQLATADTYYQKAVALAKRKDALPYSNRLTSLHYDPERSRDFIFAVCKEWQARFGPKNVPLRPETRDRAPDRCLRIGLVSDGLRQHPVGNMIVGVLENLPRHRFELFAYSTSQVCDHLTVRIQASVQQWLTIKHMDDQALARRIRDDRIDILIDLCGHNAGNRMGAMALQPAPLLVKWVGGLINTTGLDAIDYLLTDRIESPQGEDGFYTEKLIRLPDDYICYDPPPYTPDIKALPALANGFVTYGCFNNPTKVNDVLLAHWAELMRATPDSRLLLKGGAFGTRALRDHVHGVMAAHGIDRERVMIEGPVGHKHLLETYNRVDIALDPWPYSGGLTTCEALLMGVPVVTLPGPTFAGRHSATHLVNAGLPELVVHSWAQYRQRVMELAGDLDSLARIRGHLRAVLMNSPVCDSERFAQHFGNALRAIWQRYCEGKPVAALTLDAQGQARFAGDTAAVELRHPLAPAADEGFAFKFQGKVVTLDHGGTLLASAQFVVLQKMAAFSTVAFDPTSRIDNARHLMQLGELHYYPHAALGNGQPATLYACLDPAMSATLEPLAASAVLARLALPTLKLDAINGLPAVDWLLLDNLNDSLAVIEHGQRTLADTLLVQARVNFVPTHDQQADVGLISRCLARLGFSFYRLNNLQHQPQASQLLCADALFLPDAARLAALSDNQRLKLAFVLHTVYAAHDVAAQLLAAIDSDLAAQYLKHHQNPCAKVEPPRAPMQEPQVTFPADVAAYVERLYTQASVILEYGSGGSTLLAAKLPDKRVISVENDARWAEDMQAWIANASLPSRPRIYPVDVGETGKWARPKNARHWKKFHTYPLRVWDEPFFEQPDVILIDGRFRIACFVTAYLRTSKPVIVLFDDYLDRPHYHVVERLLKPSEYVGRMARFDLQPLTELPRGELTWLVASFNEVAYADG
;
A
#
# COMPACT_ATOMS: atom_id res chain seq x y z
N MET A 1 -12.01 -12.17 -70.31
CA MET A 1 -12.15 -13.38 -69.48
C MET A 1 -10.83 -13.70 -68.79
N PRO A 2 -10.68 -13.41 -67.49
CA PRO A 2 -9.55 -13.88 -66.69
C PRO A 2 -9.94 -15.10 -65.84
N ARG A 3 -8.97 -15.98 -65.60
CA ARG A 3 -9.09 -17.25 -64.86
C ARG A 3 -9.28 -17.01 -63.35
N SER A 4 -10.15 -17.81 -62.77
CA SER A 4 -10.46 -17.91 -61.33
C SER A 4 -9.23 -18.23 -60.46
N PRO A 5 -9.04 -17.59 -59.30
CA PRO A 5 -8.00 -17.95 -58.35
C PRO A 5 -8.43 -19.13 -57.45
N ARG A 6 -7.52 -20.09 -57.30
CA ARG A 6 -7.67 -21.31 -56.49
C ARG A 6 -7.90 -20.97 -55.02
N SER A 7 -8.96 -21.56 -54.46
CA SER A 7 -9.20 -21.69 -53.02
C SER A 7 -8.14 -22.58 -52.37
N GLY A 8 -7.23 -22.00 -51.58
CA GLY A 8 -6.37 -22.75 -50.66
C GLY A 8 -7.15 -23.10 -49.40
N SER A 9 -7.41 -24.39 -49.18
CA SER A 9 -7.92 -24.90 -47.92
C SER A 9 -6.83 -24.78 -46.84
N HIS A 10 -7.08 -23.96 -45.81
CA HIS A 10 -6.30 -24.02 -44.58
C HIS A 10 -6.71 -25.28 -43.81
N THR A 11 -5.96 -26.36 -43.99
CA THR A 11 -6.00 -27.50 -43.08
C THR A 11 -5.40 -27.08 -41.74
N HIS A 12 -6.23 -27.02 -40.69
CA HIS A 12 -5.76 -26.92 -39.32
C HIS A 12 -4.96 -28.18 -38.96
N THR A 13 -3.64 -28.12 -39.07
CA THR A 13 -2.77 -29.12 -38.45
C THR A 13 -2.89 -28.97 -36.93
N ALA A 14 -3.30 -30.04 -36.24
CA ALA A 14 -3.38 -30.05 -34.78
C ALA A 14 -2.02 -29.67 -34.16
N ALA A 15 -2.04 -28.82 -33.13
CA ALA A 15 -0.82 -28.41 -32.43
C ALA A 15 -0.06 -29.65 -31.91
N PRO A 16 1.27 -29.70 -32.03
CA PRO A 16 2.05 -30.85 -31.62
C PRO A 16 1.91 -31.10 -30.10
N THR A 17 1.80 -32.37 -29.71
CA THR A 17 1.85 -32.75 -28.28
C THR A 17 3.20 -32.34 -27.68
N LEU A 18 3.28 -32.16 -26.35
CA LEU A 18 4.54 -31.80 -25.67
C LEU A 18 5.72 -32.72 -26.05
N ALA A 19 5.46 -34.03 -26.18
CA ALA A 19 6.46 -35.00 -26.60
C ALA A 19 6.89 -34.82 -28.07
N GLN A 20 5.96 -34.51 -28.97
CA GLN A 20 6.24 -34.22 -30.37
C GLN A 20 6.99 -32.89 -30.51
N ALA A 21 6.56 -31.84 -29.83
CA ALA A 21 7.21 -30.53 -29.85
C ALA A 21 8.66 -30.62 -29.31
N ARG A 22 8.89 -31.38 -28.23
CA ARG A 22 10.24 -31.62 -27.70
C ARG A 22 11.12 -32.40 -28.67
N ARG A 23 10.57 -33.40 -29.38
CA ARG A 23 11.31 -34.14 -30.41
C ARG A 23 11.65 -33.24 -31.61
N LEU A 24 10.70 -32.42 -32.05
CA LEU A 24 10.89 -31.49 -33.16
C LEU A 24 11.93 -30.41 -32.85
N SER A 25 11.96 -29.88 -31.62
CA SER A 25 12.98 -28.92 -31.20
C SER A 25 14.39 -29.52 -31.15
N GLN A 26 14.52 -30.81 -30.83
CA GLN A 26 15.80 -31.53 -30.91
C GLN A 26 16.22 -31.82 -32.36
N GLN A 27 15.27 -32.14 -33.24
CA GLN A 27 15.56 -32.42 -34.66
C GLN A 27 15.84 -31.16 -35.48
N ARG A 28 15.26 -30.02 -35.09
CA ARG A 28 15.37 -28.74 -35.80
C ARG A 28 15.72 -27.60 -34.83
N PRO A 29 16.88 -27.66 -34.16
CA PRO A 29 17.23 -26.72 -33.08
C PRO A 29 17.38 -25.27 -33.54
N HIS A 30 17.54 -25.03 -34.85
CA HIS A 30 17.66 -23.70 -35.45
C HIS A 30 16.36 -23.15 -36.04
N ASP A 31 15.24 -23.88 -35.99
CA ASP A 31 13.93 -23.36 -36.43
C ASP A 31 13.22 -22.69 -35.24
N PRO A 32 12.97 -21.36 -35.26
CA PRO A 32 12.30 -20.68 -34.15
C PRO A 32 10.87 -21.18 -33.91
N ARG A 33 10.19 -21.72 -34.94
CA ARG A 33 8.80 -22.20 -34.82
C ARG A 33 8.69 -23.40 -33.90
N VAL A 34 9.62 -24.35 -33.97
CA VAL A 34 9.56 -25.55 -33.11
C VAL A 34 9.78 -25.22 -31.64
N TRP A 35 10.52 -24.14 -31.34
CA TRP A 35 10.70 -23.64 -29.98
C TRP A 35 9.47 -22.87 -29.48
N LYS A 36 8.76 -22.13 -30.34
CA LYS A 36 7.46 -21.54 -30.03
C LYS A 36 6.42 -22.63 -29.72
N ASP A 37 6.33 -23.65 -30.57
CA ASP A 37 5.43 -24.78 -30.37
C ASP A 37 5.72 -25.54 -29.06
N LEU A 38 7.01 -25.74 -28.73
CA LEU A 38 7.41 -26.35 -27.47
C LEU A 38 7.03 -25.47 -26.26
N GLY A 39 7.29 -24.17 -26.34
CA GLY A 39 6.93 -23.23 -25.29
C GLY A 39 5.41 -23.20 -25.04
N ASP A 40 4.60 -23.16 -26.10
CA ASP A 40 3.13 -23.19 -25.97
C ASP A 40 2.64 -24.51 -25.36
N ALA A 41 3.25 -25.64 -25.71
CA ALA A 41 2.94 -26.94 -25.10
C ALA A 41 3.37 -27.02 -23.61
N GLN A 42 4.37 -26.24 -23.18
CA GLN A 42 4.86 -26.20 -21.79
C GLN A 42 4.13 -25.19 -20.92
N LEU A 43 3.62 -24.10 -21.49
CA LEU A 43 3.23 -22.88 -20.78
C LEU A 43 2.22 -23.07 -19.65
N HIS A 44 1.32 -24.04 -19.78
CA HIS A 44 0.32 -24.32 -18.74
C HIS A 44 0.91 -25.09 -17.55
N SER A 45 1.74 -26.09 -17.81
CA SER A 45 2.20 -27.04 -16.77
C SER A 45 3.60 -26.73 -16.25
N HIS A 46 4.44 -26.09 -17.06
CA HIS A 46 5.85 -25.82 -16.77
C HIS A 46 6.23 -24.42 -17.30
N PRO A 47 5.70 -23.34 -16.71
CA PRO A 47 5.92 -21.97 -17.22
C PRO A 47 7.39 -21.56 -17.23
N GLU A 48 8.21 -22.06 -16.30
CA GLU A 48 9.68 -21.91 -16.28
C GLU A 48 10.33 -22.49 -17.56
N GLN A 49 9.93 -23.71 -17.94
CA GLN A 49 10.45 -24.36 -19.16
C GLN A 49 9.93 -23.69 -20.42
N ALA A 50 8.66 -23.26 -20.39
CA ALA A 50 8.07 -22.51 -21.49
C ALA A 50 8.79 -21.20 -21.74
N LEU A 51 9.14 -20.47 -20.67
CA LEU A 51 9.95 -19.26 -20.76
C LEU A 51 11.28 -19.57 -21.45
N ALA A 52 12.01 -20.59 -21.02
CA ALA A 52 13.29 -20.98 -21.64
C ALA A 52 13.15 -21.35 -23.13
N SER A 53 12.07 -22.05 -23.50
CA SER A 53 11.78 -22.40 -24.90
C SER A 53 11.45 -21.15 -25.74
N PHE A 54 10.63 -20.24 -25.21
CA PHE A 54 10.32 -18.98 -25.90
C PHE A 54 11.54 -18.05 -26.00
N GLU A 55 12.40 -18.03 -24.99
CA GLU A 55 13.68 -17.30 -25.04
C GLU A 55 14.60 -17.88 -26.12
N GLN A 56 14.59 -19.21 -26.33
CA GLN A 56 15.32 -19.82 -27.44
C GLN A 56 14.72 -19.42 -28.80
N ALA A 57 13.40 -19.37 -28.93
CA ALA A 57 12.76 -18.86 -30.15
C ALA A 57 13.13 -17.39 -30.41
N LEU A 58 13.11 -16.56 -29.37
CA LEU A 58 13.50 -15.15 -29.45
C LEU A 58 14.99 -15.00 -29.80
N ARG A 59 15.90 -15.83 -29.26
CA ARG A 59 17.32 -15.81 -29.65
C ARG A 59 17.52 -16.12 -31.15
N LEU A 60 16.70 -17.00 -31.71
CA LEU A 60 16.75 -17.36 -33.13
C LEU A 60 16.05 -16.32 -34.03
N SER A 61 15.21 -15.45 -33.46
CA SER A 61 14.49 -14.39 -34.16
C SER A 61 14.30 -13.15 -33.26
N PRO A 62 15.38 -12.39 -32.99
CA PRO A 62 15.40 -11.34 -31.96
C PRO A 62 14.39 -10.22 -32.17
N ASP A 63 14.06 -9.91 -33.43
CA ASP A 63 13.17 -8.82 -33.80
C ASP A 63 11.75 -9.28 -34.15
N GLU A 64 11.38 -10.55 -33.88
CA GLU A 64 10.03 -11.05 -34.16
C GLU A 64 9.06 -10.63 -33.03
N PRO A 65 8.05 -9.75 -33.29
CA PRO A 65 7.11 -9.30 -32.25
C PRO A 65 6.35 -10.46 -31.58
N GLN A 66 6.07 -11.52 -32.33
CA GLN A 66 5.43 -12.72 -31.81
C GLN A 66 6.31 -13.46 -30.79
N ALA A 67 7.63 -13.56 -31.01
CA ALA A 67 8.52 -14.21 -30.07
C ALA A 67 8.62 -13.41 -28.76
N MET A 68 8.70 -12.09 -28.84
CA MET A 68 8.67 -11.20 -27.67
C MET A 68 7.36 -11.33 -26.88
N GLU A 69 6.22 -11.41 -27.54
CA GLU A 69 4.91 -11.60 -26.89
C GLU A 69 4.82 -12.93 -26.13
N LEU A 70 5.35 -14.00 -26.70
CA LEU A 70 5.35 -15.32 -26.06
C LEU A 70 6.25 -15.36 -24.83
N VAL A 71 7.44 -14.73 -24.89
CA VAL A 71 8.30 -14.55 -23.69
C VAL A 71 7.57 -13.70 -22.65
N ALA A 72 6.95 -12.58 -23.05
CA ALA A 72 6.18 -11.73 -22.15
C ALA A 72 5.02 -12.49 -21.49
N LYS A 73 4.31 -13.34 -22.22
CA LYS A 73 3.22 -14.20 -21.73
C LYS A 73 3.72 -15.19 -20.67
N ALA A 74 4.89 -15.80 -20.87
CA ALA A 74 5.49 -16.70 -19.88
C ALA A 74 6.03 -15.94 -18.65
N ALA A 75 6.74 -14.83 -18.88
CA ALA A 75 7.23 -13.93 -17.83
C ALA A 75 6.08 -13.43 -16.95
N GLN A 76 4.97 -13.01 -17.55
CA GLN A 76 3.75 -12.61 -16.85
C GLN A 76 3.24 -13.73 -15.94
N LYS A 77 3.12 -14.98 -16.44
CA LYS A 77 2.68 -16.13 -15.65
C LYS A 77 3.60 -16.40 -14.45
N LEU A 78 4.89 -16.11 -14.58
CA LEU A 78 5.90 -16.25 -13.52
C LEU A 78 5.96 -15.02 -12.57
N GLY A 79 5.06 -14.04 -12.74
CA GLY A 79 5.07 -12.81 -11.93
C GLY A 79 6.13 -11.78 -12.33
N GLN A 80 6.83 -11.99 -13.44
CA GLN A 80 7.81 -11.06 -14.01
C GLN A 80 7.10 -10.00 -14.89
N ALA A 81 6.06 -9.35 -14.36
CA ALA A 81 5.20 -8.42 -15.11
C ALA A 81 5.97 -7.24 -15.73
N ASP A 82 7.05 -6.85 -15.06
CA ASP A 82 7.91 -5.74 -15.43
C ASP A 82 8.81 -6.06 -16.63
N ARG A 83 9.23 -7.32 -16.76
CA ARG A 83 9.91 -7.85 -17.95
C ARG A 83 8.92 -8.04 -19.10
N ALA A 84 7.72 -8.53 -18.78
CA ALA A 84 6.65 -8.68 -19.77
C ALA A 84 6.25 -7.34 -20.40
N LEU A 85 6.16 -6.26 -19.61
CA LEU A 85 5.82 -4.93 -20.11
C LEU A 85 6.87 -4.40 -21.10
N GLU A 86 8.14 -4.53 -20.74
CA GLU A 86 9.28 -4.13 -21.57
C GLU A 86 9.29 -4.84 -22.94
N LEU A 87 9.15 -6.16 -22.93
CA LEU A 87 9.10 -6.97 -24.17
C LEU A 87 7.92 -6.58 -25.06
N ILE A 88 6.76 -6.24 -24.48
CA ILE A 88 5.59 -5.84 -25.26
C ILE A 88 5.73 -4.43 -25.82
N HIS A 89 6.35 -3.50 -25.09
CA HIS A 89 6.67 -2.20 -25.66
C HIS A 89 7.63 -2.32 -26.84
N ARG A 90 8.67 -3.17 -26.74
CA ARG A 90 9.56 -3.48 -27.87
C ARG A 90 8.82 -4.08 -29.06
N ALA A 91 7.95 -5.07 -28.81
CA ALA A 91 7.15 -5.68 -29.86
C ALA A 91 6.28 -4.65 -30.61
N LEU A 92 5.68 -3.70 -29.87
CA LEU A 92 4.84 -2.64 -30.42
C LEU A 92 5.63 -1.48 -31.07
N LEU A 93 6.91 -1.32 -30.72
CA LEU A 93 7.81 -0.40 -31.45
C LEU A 93 8.17 -0.97 -32.83
N ILE A 94 8.36 -2.28 -32.92
CA ILE A 94 8.67 -2.97 -34.19
C ILE A 94 7.43 -3.05 -35.08
N ASP A 95 6.29 -3.42 -34.51
CA ASP A 95 5.00 -3.49 -35.21
C ASP A 95 3.90 -2.78 -34.38
N PRO A 96 3.63 -1.50 -34.65
CA PRO A 96 2.58 -0.74 -33.98
C PRO A 96 1.16 -1.30 -34.18
N ASP A 97 0.95 -2.11 -35.23
CA ASP A 97 -0.32 -2.74 -35.58
C ASP A 97 -0.37 -4.21 -35.13
N PHE A 98 0.53 -4.60 -34.23
CA PHE A 98 0.56 -5.93 -33.65
C PHE A 98 -0.56 -6.14 -32.62
N ALA A 99 -1.71 -6.64 -33.08
CA ALA A 99 -2.90 -6.84 -32.27
C ALA A 99 -2.65 -7.68 -30.99
N ALA A 100 -1.82 -8.71 -31.05
CA ALA A 100 -1.50 -9.53 -29.87
C ALA A 100 -0.65 -8.77 -28.84
N GLY A 101 0.22 -7.87 -29.27
CA GLY A 101 0.97 -6.96 -28.41
C GLY A 101 0.05 -6.02 -27.63
N HIS A 102 -0.89 -5.37 -28.31
CA HIS A 102 -1.91 -4.50 -27.67
C HIS A 102 -2.78 -5.26 -26.67
N HIS A 103 -3.21 -6.48 -27.01
CA HIS A 103 -3.96 -7.34 -26.09
C HIS A 103 -3.13 -7.75 -24.86
N ARG A 104 -1.85 -8.07 -25.02
CA ARG A 104 -0.96 -8.38 -23.90
C ARG A 104 -0.75 -7.14 -23.02
N LEU A 105 -0.54 -5.97 -23.61
CA LEU A 105 -0.40 -4.71 -22.89
C LEU A 105 -1.65 -4.39 -22.07
N ALA A 106 -2.84 -4.55 -22.66
CA ALA A 106 -4.11 -4.41 -21.97
C ALA A 106 -4.22 -5.38 -20.77
N THR A 107 -3.78 -6.62 -20.96
CA THR A 107 -3.79 -7.64 -19.90
C THR A 107 -2.84 -7.27 -18.75
N LEU A 108 -1.64 -6.77 -19.05
CA LEU A 108 -0.68 -6.32 -18.03
C LEU A 108 -1.20 -5.10 -17.25
N HIS A 109 -1.80 -4.12 -17.95
CA HIS A 109 -2.45 -2.99 -17.28
C HIS A 109 -3.63 -3.44 -16.40
N PHE A 110 -4.44 -4.38 -16.89
CA PHE A 110 -5.56 -4.95 -16.12
C PHE A 110 -5.07 -5.61 -14.83
N GLU A 111 -3.99 -6.40 -14.87
CA GLU A 111 -3.42 -7.05 -13.69
C GLU A 111 -2.79 -6.07 -12.69
N LYS A 112 -2.26 -4.95 -13.17
CA LYS A 112 -1.79 -3.83 -12.33
C LYS A 112 -2.94 -2.95 -11.79
N GLY A 113 -4.21 -3.29 -12.07
CA GLY A 113 -5.38 -2.50 -11.67
C GLY A 113 -5.58 -1.20 -12.44
N GLN A 114 -4.84 -1.00 -13.54
CA GLN A 114 -4.85 0.22 -14.35
C GLN A 114 -5.89 0.12 -15.47
N PHE A 115 -7.16 -0.09 -15.11
CA PHE A 115 -8.24 -0.40 -16.07
C PHE A 115 -8.46 0.71 -17.11
N ALA A 116 -8.33 1.98 -16.71
CA ALA A 116 -8.43 3.12 -17.61
C ALA A 116 -7.34 3.14 -18.69
N LYS A 117 -6.14 2.62 -18.40
CA LYS A 117 -5.06 2.44 -19.40
C LYS A 117 -5.25 1.18 -20.24
N ALA A 118 -5.86 0.14 -19.66
CA ALA A 118 -6.10 -1.12 -20.34
C ALA A 118 -7.15 -1.00 -21.47
N LEU A 119 -8.17 -0.17 -21.28
CA LEU A 119 -9.28 0.00 -22.23
C LEU A 119 -8.82 0.45 -23.63
N PRO A 120 -8.06 1.56 -23.81
CA PRO A 120 -7.62 1.97 -25.14
C PRO A 120 -6.71 0.93 -25.80
N CYS A 121 -5.91 0.19 -25.02
CA CYS A 121 -5.07 -0.89 -25.55
C CYS A 121 -5.91 -2.03 -26.12
N ILE A 122 -6.95 -2.48 -25.41
CA ILE A 122 -7.80 -3.56 -25.91
C ILE A 122 -8.67 -3.11 -27.08
N GLU A 123 -9.10 -1.85 -27.10
CA GLU A 123 -9.82 -1.26 -28.23
C GLU A 123 -8.94 -1.16 -29.47
N ARG A 124 -7.65 -0.83 -29.34
CA ARG A 124 -6.70 -0.88 -30.47
C ARG A 124 -6.52 -2.31 -30.98
N ALA A 125 -6.37 -3.28 -30.09
CA ALA A 125 -6.28 -4.69 -30.47
C ALA A 125 -7.52 -5.16 -31.25
N LEU A 126 -8.71 -4.74 -30.81
CA LEU A 126 -9.99 -5.05 -31.46
C LEU A 126 -10.19 -4.27 -32.77
N ALA A 127 -9.68 -3.04 -32.90
CA ALA A 127 -9.71 -2.34 -34.19
C ALA A 127 -8.93 -3.10 -35.27
N LEU A 128 -7.83 -3.75 -34.88
CA LEU A 128 -7.01 -4.58 -35.75
C LEU A 128 -7.62 -5.98 -35.98
N ARG A 129 -8.33 -6.52 -34.99
CA ARG A 129 -9.02 -7.83 -35.05
C ARG A 129 -10.42 -7.75 -34.41
N PRO A 130 -11.45 -7.27 -35.14
CA PRO A 130 -12.77 -6.93 -34.58
C PRO A 130 -13.59 -8.07 -33.99
N HIS A 131 -13.20 -9.32 -34.22
CA HIS A 131 -13.96 -10.52 -33.85
C HIS A 131 -13.14 -11.52 -33.02
N ASP A 132 -11.99 -11.13 -32.46
CA ASP A 132 -11.24 -12.02 -31.56
C ASP A 132 -11.94 -12.12 -30.20
N CYS A 133 -12.58 -13.26 -29.93
CA CYS A 133 -13.36 -13.50 -28.72
C CYS A 133 -12.54 -13.33 -27.42
N ARG A 134 -11.23 -13.61 -27.44
CA ARG A 134 -10.37 -13.44 -26.26
C ARG A 134 -10.20 -11.96 -25.93
N MET A 135 -10.05 -11.13 -26.97
CA MET A 135 -9.92 -9.68 -26.82
C MET A 135 -11.24 -9.04 -26.39
N LEU A 136 -12.37 -9.50 -26.95
CA LEU A 136 -13.72 -9.10 -26.51
C LEU A 136 -13.95 -9.45 -25.05
N SER A 137 -13.62 -10.68 -24.63
CA SER A 137 -13.74 -11.11 -23.22
C SER A 137 -12.89 -10.23 -22.29
N ARG A 138 -11.65 -9.91 -22.69
CA ARG A 138 -10.81 -8.96 -21.95
C ARG A 138 -11.43 -7.56 -21.89
N LYS A 139 -12.03 -7.05 -22.98
CA LYS A 139 -12.75 -5.78 -22.99
C LYS A 139 -13.94 -5.80 -22.01
N GLY A 140 -14.76 -6.84 -22.03
CA GLY A 140 -15.87 -7.01 -21.10
C GLY A 140 -15.41 -6.98 -19.63
N LEU A 141 -14.32 -7.67 -19.30
CA LEU A 141 -13.73 -7.64 -17.95
C LEU A 141 -13.17 -6.25 -17.58
N ILE A 142 -12.54 -5.53 -18.52
CA ILE A 142 -12.06 -4.16 -18.28
C ILE A 142 -13.25 -3.22 -18.03
N LEU A 143 -14.31 -3.31 -18.83
CA LEU A 143 -15.52 -2.50 -18.68
C LEU A 143 -16.22 -2.75 -17.35
N ASN A 144 -16.30 -4.02 -16.91
CA ASN A 144 -16.77 -4.38 -15.58
C ASN A 144 -15.97 -3.61 -14.50
N ARG A 145 -14.64 -3.68 -14.53
CA ARG A 145 -13.79 -3.01 -13.53
C ARG A 145 -13.80 -1.47 -13.61
N LEU A 146 -14.38 -0.91 -14.68
CA LEU A 146 -14.64 0.51 -14.84
C LEU A 146 -16.09 0.89 -14.49
N GLU A 147 -16.88 -0.05 -13.96
CA GLU A 147 -18.29 0.13 -13.59
C GLU A 147 -19.18 0.53 -14.79
N ARG A 148 -18.76 0.16 -16.01
CA ARG A 148 -19.48 0.35 -17.28
C ARG A 148 -20.25 -0.93 -17.62
N HIS A 149 -21.14 -1.35 -16.73
CA HIS A 149 -21.79 -2.67 -16.80
C HIS A 149 -22.67 -2.84 -18.04
N ASP A 150 -23.41 -1.82 -18.47
CA ASP A 150 -24.28 -1.89 -19.65
C ASP A 150 -23.48 -2.28 -20.92
N GLU A 151 -22.30 -1.66 -21.10
CA GLU A 151 -21.40 -1.96 -22.22
C GLU A 151 -20.72 -3.33 -22.05
N ALA A 152 -20.39 -3.71 -20.82
CA ALA A 152 -19.83 -5.03 -20.54
C ALA A 152 -20.84 -6.14 -20.86
N ILE A 153 -22.11 -5.96 -20.48
CA ILE A 153 -23.20 -6.91 -20.77
C ILE A 153 -23.35 -7.07 -22.28
N ALA A 154 -23.42 -5.98 -23.04
CA ALA A 154 -23.51 -6.04 -24.50
C ALA A 154 -22.34 -6.81 -25.13
N VAL A 155 -21.11 -6.66 -24.60
CA VAL A 155 -19.95 -7.44 -25.05
C VAL A 155 -20.09 -8.93 -24.73
N PHE A 156 -20.58 -9.29 -23.53
CA PHE A 156 -20.77 -10.69 -23.17
C PHE A 156 -21.95 -11.34 -23.88
N ASP A 157 -23.03 -10.62 -24.17
CA ASP A 157 -24.14 -11.12 -24.99
C ASP A 157 -23.64 -11.46 -26.40
N GLN A 158 -22.83 -10.58 -27.01
CA GLN A 158 -22.19 -10.86 -28.29
C GLN A 158 -21.29 -12.11 -28.24
N LEU A 159 -20.54 -12.30 -27.15
CA LEU A 159 -19.69 -13.48 -26.95
C LEU A 159 -20.53 -14.75 -26.78
N ILE A 160 -21.64 -14.68 -26.07
CA ILE A 160 -22.57 -15.80 -25.88
C ILE A 160 -23.21 -16.21 -27.21
N GLU A 161 -23.60 -15.26 -28.06
CA GLU A 161 -24.13 -15.56 -29.40
C GLU A 161 -23.12 -16.30 -30.29
N ARG A 162 -21.84 -15.91 -30.20
CA ARG A 162 -20.75 -16.48 -31.02
C ARG A 162 -20.25 -17.82 -30.49
N GLU A 163 -20.08 -17.92 -29.18
CA GLU A 163 -19.50 -19.07 -28.48
C GLU A 163 -20.45 -19.55 -27.36
N PRO A 164 -21.67 -20.02 -27.70
CA PRO A 164 -22.70 -20.35 -26.70
C PRO A 164 -22.30 -21.50 -25.77
N GLY A 165 -21.28 -22.27 -26.14
CA GLY A 165 -20.72 -23.37 -25.33
C GLY A 165 -19.61 -22.96 -24.36
N ASP A 166 -19.08 -21.73 -24.42
CA ASP A 166 -18.06 -21.25 -23.48
C ASP A 166 -18.73 -20.73 -22.20
N TYR A 167 -18.60 -21.50 -21.11
CA TYR A 167 -19.22 -21.17 -19.83
C TYR A 167 -18.71 -19.87 -19.21
N SER A 168 -17.50 -19.42 -19.57
CA SER A 168 -16.88 -18.25 -18.96
C SER A 168 -17.63 -16.96 -19.32
N HIS A 169 -18.16 -16.87 -20.54
CA HIS A 169 -18.98 -15.74 -20.99
C HIS A 169 -20.28 -15.64 -20.20
N TRP A 170 -20.99 -16.77 -20.02
CA TRP A 170 -22.19 -16.86 -19.19
C TRP A 170 -21.92 -16.50 -17.73
N ASN A 171 -20.83 -16.98 -17.15
CA ASN A 171 -20.45 -16.65 -15.77
C ASN A 171 -20.12 -15.15 -15.60
N ASN A 172 -19.44 -14.54 -16.57
CA ASN A 172 -19.09 -13.13 -16.49
C ASN A 172 -20.34 -12.24 -16.67
N ALA A 173 -21.24 -12.60 -17.58
CA ALA A 173 -22.56 -11.96 -17.69
C ALA A 173 -23.37 -12.11 -16.40
N ALA A 174 -23.41 -13.30 -15.79
CA ALA A 174 -24.08 -13.51 -14.51
C ALA A 174 -23.51 -12.63 -13.39
N ASN A 175 -22.18 -12.46 -13.34
CA ASN A 175 -21.55 -11.53 -12.40
C ASN A 175 -22.02 -10.09 -12.61
N LEU A 176 -22.10 -9.63 -13.87
CA LEU A 176 -22.59 -8.29 -14.20
C LEU A 176 -24.05 -8.10 -13.78
N TYR A 177 -24.93 -9.05 -14.12
CA TYR A 177 -26.34 -9.02 -13.70
C TYR A 177 -26.49 -8.99 -12.17
N LYS A 178 -25.65 -9.75 -11.45
CA LYS A 178 -25.57 -9.70 -9.99
C LYS A 178 -25.09 -8.33 -9.49
N ASP A 179 -24.05 -7.76 -10.10
CA ASP A 179 -23.48 -6.47 -9.69
C ASP A 179 -24.50 -5.31 -9.88
N ILE A 180 -25.42 -5.42 -10.85
CA ILE A 180 -26.53 -4.48 -11.07
C ILE A 180 -27.87 -4.88 -10.42
N GLY A 181 -27.86 -5.84 -9.49
CA GLY A 181 -29.04 -6.21 -8.69
C GLY A 181 -30.09 -7.08 -9.40
N GLN A 182 -29.86 -7.53 -10.63
CA GLN A 182 -30.75 -8.44 -11.37
C GLN A 182 -30.48 -9.90 -10.97
N LEU A 183 -30.80 -10.25 -9.73
CA LEU A 183 -30.41 -11.52 -9.10
C LEU A 183 -31.04 -12.76 -9.76
N ALA A 184 -32.30 -12.68 -10.20
CA ALA A 184 -32.97 -13.79 -10.89
C ALA A 184 -32.33 -14.12 -12.26
N THR A 185 -32.02 -13.07 -13.03
CA THR A 185 -31.28 -13.19 -14.30
C THR A 185 -29.89 -13.76 -14.04
N ALA A 186 -29.19 -13.25 -13.03
CA ALA A 186 -27.88 -13.76 -12.64
C ALA A 186 -27.91 -15.26 -12.32
N ASP A 187 -28.87 -15.74 -11.50
CA ASP A 187 -28.99 -17.17 -11.17
C ASP A 187 -29.22 -18.03 -12.42
N THR A 188 -30.07 -17.58 -13.34
CA THR A 188 -30.32 -18.27 -14.62
C THR A 188 -29.03 -18.43 -15.44
N TYR A 189 -28.26 -17.36 -15.57
CA TYR A 189 -26.99 -17.38 -16.31
C TYR A 189 -25.92 -18.20 -15.59
N TYR A 190 -25.86 -18.15 -14.25
CA TYR A 190 -24.99 -19.02 -13.48
C TYR A 190 -25.33 -20.49 -13.65
N GLN A 191 -26.61 -20.88 -13.60
CA GLN A 191 -27.02 -22.27 -13.82
C GLN A 191 -26.59 -22.76 -15.21
N LYS A 192 -26.71 -21.90 -16.24
CA LYS A 192 -26.21 -22.21 -17.58
C LYS A 192 -24.69 -22.39 -17.60
N ALA A 193 -23.95 -21.48 -16.98
CA ALA A 193 -22.50 -21.57 -16.86
C ALA A 193 -22.05 -22.86 -16.14
N VAL A 194 -22.69 -23.21 -15.02
CA VAL A 194 -22.43 -24.44 -14.26
C VAL A 194 -22.68 -25.69 -15.12
N ALA A 195 -23.79 -25.73 -15.86
CA ALA A 195 -24.13 -26.86 -16.73
C ALA A 195 -23.09 -27.06 -17.86
N LEU A 196 -22.56 -25.97 -18.41
CA LEU A 196 -21.52 -25.99 -19.46
C LEU A 196 -20.13 -26.33 -18.89
N ALA A 197 -19.75 -25.76 -17.75
CA ALA A 197 -18.48 -26.02 -17.07
C ALA A 197 -18.38 -27.48 -16.59
N LYS A 198 -19.52 -28.09 -16.22
CA LYS A 198 -19.59 -29.44 -15.62
C LYS A 198 -18.66 -29.50 -14.41
N ARG A 199 -17.86 -30.58 -14.28
CA ARG A 199 -16.87 -30.74 -13.19
C ARG A 199 -15.50 -30.10 -13.48
N LYS A 200 -15.33 -29.43 -14.63
CA LYS A 200 -14.00 -28.92 -15.05
C LYS A 200 -13.57 -27.68 -14.27
N ASP A 201 -14.53 -26.84 -13.89
CA ASP A 201 -14.30 -25.60 -13.14
C ASP A 201 -15.44 -25.38 -12.15
N ALA A 202 -15.10 -25.17 -10.89
CA ALA A 202 -16.04 -24.90 -9.81
C ALA A 202 -16.41 -23.41 -9.71
N LEU A 203 -15.68 -22.52 -10.39
CA LEU A 203 -15.83 -21.07 -10.26
C LEU A 203 -17.26 -20.58 -10.52
N PRO A 204 -17.98 -20.99 -11.58
CA PRO A 204 -19.36 -20.54 -11.79
C PRO A 204 -20.31 -20.97 -10.67
N TYR A 205 -20.06 -22.13 -10.07
CA TYR A 205 -20.87 -22.62 -8.96
C TYR A 205 -20.60 -21.84 -7.68
N SER A 206 -19.33 -21.56 -7.38
CA SER A 206 -18.92 -20.71 -6.26
C SER A 206 -19.49 -19.28 -6.36
N ASN A 207 -19.49 -18.69 -7.55
CA ASN A 207 -20.11 -17.38 -7.80
C ASN A 207 -21.63 -17.42 -7.59
N ARG A 208 -22.30 -18.47 -8.09
CA ARG A 208 -23.73 -18.70 -7.86
C ARG A 208 -24.05 -18.80 -6.37
N LEU A 209 -23.32 -19.65 -5.64
CA LEU A 209 -23.47 -19.83 -4.20
C LEU A 209 -23.40 -18.48 -3.47
N THR A 210 -22.40 -17.67 -3.80
CA THR A 210 -22.24 -16.32 -3.24
C THR A 210 -23.42 -15.42 -3.61
N SER A 211 -23.87 -15.46 -4.87
CA SER A 211 -24.99 -14.66 -5.37
C SER A 211 -26.30 -14.91 -4.61
N LEU A 212 -26.56 -16.15 -4.19
CA LEU A 212 -27.80 -16.53 -3.50
C LEU A 212 -27.98 -15.85 -2.14
N HIS A 213 -26.90 -15.35 -1.53
CA HIS A 213 -26.95 -14.66 -0.23
C HIS A 213 -27.43 -13.21 -0.34
N TYR A 214 -27.50 -12.66 -1.55
CA TYR A 214 -28.07 -11.33 -1.79
C TYR A 214 -29.57 -11.38 -2.09
N ASP A 215 -30.09 -12.56 -2.43
CA ASP A 215 -31.46 -12.76 -2.91
C ASP A 215 -32.42 -12.95 -1.72
N PRO A 216 -33.34 -11.99 -1.46
CA PRO A 216 -34.25 -12.03 -0.32
C PRO A 216 -35.25 -13.20 -0.38
N GLU A 217 -35.43 -13.84 -1.54
CA GLU A 217 -36.36 -14.96 -1.71
C GLU A 217 -35.74 -16.32 -1.34
N ARG A 218 -34.43 -16.38 -1.13
CA ARG A 218 -33.72 -17.65 -0.85
C ARG A 218 -33.70 -17.94 0.64
N SER A 219 -34.28 -19.09 1.01
CA SER A 219 -34.24 -19.56 2.40
C SER A 219 -32.85 -20.07 2.79
N ARG A 220 -32.54 -20.00 4.10
CA ARG A 220 -31.34 -20.58 4.69
C ARG A 220 -31.18 -22.06 4.31
N ASP A 221 -32.26 -22.84 4.39
CA ASP A 221 -32.24 -24.29 4.06
C ASP A 221 -31.85 -24.54 2.61
N PHE A 222 -32.38 -23.75 1.68
CA PHE A 222 -32.05 -23.85 0.26
C PHE A 222 -30.57 -23.53 0.02
N ILE A 223 -30.08 -22.42 0.60
CA ILE A 223 -28.68 -22.00 0.48
C ILE A 223 -27.76 -23.08 1.05
N PHE A 224 -28.07 -23.62 2.23
CA PHE A 224 -27.29 -24.69 2.85
C PHE A 224 -27.23 -25.96 1.99
N ALA A 225 -28.36 -26.35 1.39
CA ALA A 225 -28.39 -27.49 0.46
C ALA A 225 -27.47 -27.25 -0.75
N VAL A 226 -27.49 -26.05 -1.33
CA VAL A 226 -26.60 -25.65 -2.42
C VAL A 226 -25.12 -25.64 -1.99
N CYS A 227 -24.79 -25.19 -0.78
CA CYS A 227 -23.41 -25.25 -0.29
C CYS A 227 -22.89 -26.69 -0.24
N LYS A 228 -23.65 -27.63 0.36
CA LYS A 228 -23.25 -29.04 0.51
C LYS A 228 -23.07 -29.77 -0.82
N GLU A 229 -23.79 -29.37 -1.86
CA GLU A 229 -23.63 -29.96 -3.19
C GLU A 229 -22.23 -29.74 -3.78
N TRP A 230 -21.49 -28.72 -3.32
CA TRP A 230 -20.15 -28.43 -3.84
C TRP A 230 -19.22 -29.63 -3.74
N GLN A 231 -19.16 -30.28 -2.56
CA GLN A 231 -18.31 -31.44 -2.31
C GLN A 231 -18.64 -32.60 -3.27
N ALA A 232 -19.92 -32.94 -3.41
CA ALA A 232 -20.35 -34.00 -4.33
C ALA A 232 -20.02 -33.67 -5.79
N ARG A 233 -20.14 -32.40 -6.19
CA ARG A 233 -19.93 -31.93 -7.57
C ARG A 233 -18.47 -31.73 -7.96
N PHE A 234 -17.60 -31.33 -7.04
CA PHE A 234 -16.24 -30.89 -7.37
C PHE A 234 -15.14 -31.54 -6.52
N GLY A 235 -15.50 -32.18 -5.41
CA GLY A 235 -14.55 -32.91 -4.57
C GLY A 235 -13.78 -33.99 -5.34
N PRO A 236 -12.56 -34.33 -4.89
CA PRO A 236 -11.75 -35.35 -5.54
C PRO A 236 -12.44 -36.72 -5.42
N LYS A 237 -12.36 -37.54 -6.49
CA LYS A 237 -12.91 -38.90 -6.47
C LYS A 237 -12.27 -39.78 -5.39
N ASN A 238 -10.97 -39.63 -5.22
CA ASN A 238 -10.18 -40.29 -4.19
C ASN A 238 -9.54 -39.19 -3.34
N VAL A 239 -10.02 -39.04 -2.11
CA VAL A 239 -9.43 -38.11 -1.14
C VAL A 239 -8.06 -38.67 -0.73
N PRO A 240 -6.96 -37.93 -0.92
CA PRO A 240 -5.65 -38.38 -0.44
C PRO A 240 -5.66 -38.50 1.09
N LEU A 241 -4.84 -39.40 1.64
CA LEU A 241 -4.66 -39.46 3.09
C LEU A 241 -4.17 -38.08 3.60
N ARG A 242 -4.78 -37.63 4.70
CA ARG A 242 -4.31 -36.46 5.42
C ARG A 242 -2.86 -36.68 5.85
N PRO A 243 -1.99 -35.66 5.76
CA PRO A 243 -0.65 -35.79 6.28
C PRO A 243 -0.70 -36.01 7.79
N GLU A 244 0.07 -36.98 8.27
CA GLU A 244 0.30 -37.15 9.70
C GLU A 244 1.50 -36.30 10.12
N THR A 245 1.37 -35.57 11.23
CA THR A 245 2.54 -34.94 11.84
C THR A 245 3.45 -36.02 12.42
N ARG A 246 4.77 -35.86 12.22
CA ARG A 246 5.78 -36.72 12.86
C ARG A 246 5.90 -36.45 14.36
N ASP A 247 5.50 -35.26 14.80
CA ASP A 247 5.53 -34.82 16.19
C ASP A 247 4.14 -34.32 16.62
N ARG A 248 3.50 -35.08 17.50
CA ARG A 248 2.19 -34.77 18.11
C ARG A 248 2.36 -34.12 19.50
N ALA A 249 3.49 -33.50 19.79
CA ALA A 249 3.65 -32.73 21.02
C ALA A 249 2.54 -31.65 21.13
N PRO A 250 1.75 -31.63 22.21
CA PRO A 250 0.65 -30.68 22.40
C PRO A 250 1.15 -29.24 22.56
N ASP A 251 2.40 -29.06 22.97
CA ASP A 251 3.05 -27.82 23.37
C ASP A 251 4.15 -27.36 22.39
N ARG A 252 4.29 -27.96 21.20
CA ARG A 252 5.28 -27.46 20.23
C ARG A 252 4.85 -26.17 19.54
N CYS A 253 5.79 -25.47 18.90
CA CYS A 253 5.48 -24.37 17.98
C CYS A 253 4.71 -24.90 16.76
N LEU A 254 3.63 -24.20 16.38
CA LEU A 254 2.72 -24.62 15.31
C LEU A 254 2.97 -23.85 14.02
N ARG A 255 2.97 -24.56 12.89
CA ARG A 255 3.01 -23.95 11.55
C ARG A 255 1.61 -23.66 11.04
N ILE A 256 1.29 -22.39 10.89
CA ILE A 256 0.00 -21.90 10.44
C ILE A 256 0.13 -21.40 9.00
N GLY A 257 -0.59 -22.01 8.07
CA GLY A 257 -0.67 -21.57 6.68
C GLY A 257 -1.89 -20.68 6.46
N LEU A 258 -1.73 -19.56 5.77
CA LEU A 258 -2.80 -18.61 5.46
C LEU A 258 -2.97 -18.51 3.94
N VAL A 259 -4.13 -18.87 3.40
CA VAL A 259 -4.43 -18.78 1.95
C VAL A 259 -5.39 -17.63 1.71
N SER A 260 -4.98 -16.60 0.95
CA SER A 260 -5.87 -15.47 0.63
C SER A 260 -5.50 -14.69 -0.63
N ASP A 261 -6.48 -14.09 -1.30
CA ASP A 261 -6.24 -12.96 -2.22
C ASP A 261 -6.14 -11.60 -1.50
N GLY A 262 -6.62 -11.58 -0.25
CA GLY A 262 -6.88 -10.37 0.53
C GLY A 262 -5.77 -9.93 1.46
N LEU A 263 -4.55 -10.48 1.35
CA LEU A 263 -3.36 -10.07 2.14
C LEU A 263 -2.78 -8.73 1.65
N ARG A 264 -3.62 -7.70 1.60
CA ARG A 264 -3.39 -6.39 1.00
C ARG A 264 -4.44 -5.42 1.52
N GLN A 265 -4.47 -4.18 1.02
CA GLN A 265 -5.54 -3.22 1.22
C GLN A 265 -6.86 -3.77 0.67
N HIS A 266 -7.57 -4.46 1.57
CA HIS A 266 -8.74 -5.29 1.33
C HIS A 266 -9.38 -5.56 2.70
N PRO A 267 -10.70 -5.81 2.80
CA PRO A 267 -11.33 -6.12 4.08
C PRO A 267 -10.61 -7.19 4.90
N VAL A 268 -10.16 -8.28 4.26
CA VAL A 268 -9.37 -9.33 4.93
C VAL A 268 -8.11 -8.77 5.58
N GLY A 269 -7.28 -8.01 4.84
CA GLY A 269 -6.05 -7.42 5.39
C GLY A 269 -6.33 -6.50 6.58
N ASN A 270 -7.34 -5.62 6.46
CA ASN A 270 -7.77 -4.75 7.56
C ASN A 270 -8.30 -5.51 8.79
N MET A 271 -8.77 -6.75 8.62
CA MET A 271 -9.42 -7.54 9.67
C MET A 271 -8.49 -8.54 10.38
N ILE A 272 -7.27 -8.72 9.88
CA ILE A 272 -6.33 -9.72 10.42
C ILE A 272 -4.96 -9.15 10.75
N VAL A 273 -4.53 -8.03 10.15
CA VAL A 273 -3.14 -7.57 10.24
C VAL A 273 -2.67 -7.40 11.69
N GLY A 274 -3.47 -6.74 12.53
CA GLY A 274 -3.16 -6.56 13.95
C GLY A 274 -3.10 -7.89 14.71
N VAL A 275 -3.95 -8.85 14.35
CA VAL A 275 -3.93 -10.20 14.95
C VAL A 275 -2.62 -10.91 14.65
N LEU A 276 -2.17 -10.88 13.38
CA LEU A 276 -0.93 -11.52 12.97
C LEU A 276 0.31 -10.87 13.60
N GLU A 277 0.29 -9.55 13.79
CA GLU A 277 1.36 -8.79 14.46
C GLU A 277 1.50 -9.15 15.96
N ASN A 278 0.39 -9.50 16.62
CA ASN A 278 0.35 -9.80 18.05
C ASN A 278 0.46 -11.30 18.38
N LEU A 279 0.47 -12.20 17.38
CA LEU A 279 0.66 -13.63 17.64
C LEU A 279 2.09 -13.92 18.13
N PRO A 280 2.26 -14.62 19.27
CA PRO A 280 3.57 -14.88 19.82
C PRO A 280 4.38 -15.84 18.94
N ARG A 281 5.47 -15.35 18.35
CA ARG A 281 6.33 -16.08 17.39
C ARG A 281 6.93 -17.38 17.91
N HIS A 282 7.09 -17.51 19.23
CA HIS A 282 7.57 -18.77 19.84
C HIS A 282 6.50 -19.87 19.88
N ARG A 283 5.21 -19.50 19.71
CA ARG A 283 4.08 -20.45 19.69
C ARG A 283 3.60 -20.76 18.28
N PHE A 284 3.78 -19.81 17.34
CA PHE A 284 3.26 -19.90 15.98
C PHE A 284 4.28 -19.40 14.94
N GLU A 285 4.52 -20.23 13.92
CA GLU A 285 5.19 -19.88 12.67
C GLU A 285 4.13 -19.68 11.58
N LEU A 286 4.07 -18.49 10.99
CA LEU A 286 3.07 -18.11 9.99
C LEU A 286 3.65 -18.20 8.56
N PHE A 287 2.88 -18.81 7.66
CA PHE A 287 3.18 -18.95 6.24
C PHE A 287 2.05 -18.33 5.43
N ALA A 288 2.35 -17.42 4.51
CA ALA A 288 1.37 -16.75 3.67
C ALA A 288 1.42 -17.26 2.22
N TYR A 289 0.28 -17.73 1.72
CA TYR A 289 0.06 -18.18 0.35
C TYR A 289 -0.92 -17.21 -0.35
N SER A 290 -0.37 -16.21 -1.06
CA SER A 290 -1.18 -15.19 -1.70
C SER A 290 -1.54 -15.52 -3.14
N THR A 291 -2.81 -15.40 -3.53
CA THR A 291 -3.24 -15.46 -4.94
C THR A 291 -3.12 -14.10 -5.66
N SER A 292 -2.71 -13.05 -4.93
CA SER A 292 -2.47 -11.71 -5.44
C SER A 292 -0.98 -11.38 -5.52
N GLN A 293 -0.63 -10.43 -6.40
CA GLN A 293 0.72 -9.85 -6.52
C GLN A 293 0.75 -8.37 -6.16
N VAL A 294 -0.39 -7.82 -5.70
CA VAL A 294 -0.46 -6.43 -5.25
C VAL A 294 0.36 -6.29 -3.97
N CYS A 295 1.18 -5.23 -3.90
CA CYS A 295 1.96 -4.89 -2.72
C CYS A 295 1.64 -3.45 -2.30
N ASP A 296 0.95 -3.32 -1.17
CA ASP A 296 0.60 -2.04 -0.54
C ASP A 296 1.04 -2.01 0.94
N HIS A 297 0.63 -0.98 1.67
CA HIS A 297 1.07 -0.77 3.05
C HIS A 297 0.65 -1.89 4.01
N LEU A 298 -0.49 -2.57 3.77
CA LEU A 298 -0.89 -3.72 4.58
C LEU A 298 -0.15 -4.97 4.18
N THR A 299 0.11 -5.17 2.88
CA THR A 299 0.94 -6.29 2.42
C THR A 299 2.30 -6.28 3.11
N VAL A 300 2.95 -5.11 3.22
CA VAL A 300 4.26 -4.96 3.89
C VAL A 300 4.18 -5.33 5.39
N ARG A 301 3.13 -4.88 6.09
CA ARG A 301 2.91 -5.24 7.50
C ARG A 301 2.72 -6.73 7.69
N ILE A 302 1.86 -7.35 6.89
CA ILE A 302 1.62 -8.81 6.94
C ILE A 302 2.90 -9.57 6.59
N GLN A 303 3.66 -9.14 5.59
CA GLN A 303 4.95 -9.75 5.23
C GLN A 303 5.96 -9.71 6.39
N ALA A 304 5.98 -8.64 7.19
CA ALA A 304 6.83 -8.55 8.37
C ALA A 304 6.44 -9.51 9.50
N SER A 305 5.20 -9.99 9.51
CA SER A 305 4.66 -10.91 10.52
C SER A 305 4.76 -12.39 10.14
N VAL A 306 5.14 -12.73 8.90
CA VAL A 306 5.22 -14.11 8.42
C VAL A 306 6.66 -14.55 8.16
N GLN A 307 6.91 -15.85 8.35
CA GLN A 307 8.20 -16.48 8.10
C GLN A 307 8.42 -16.72 6.60
N GLN A 308 7.35 -16.99 5.85
CA GLN A 308 7.40 -17.18 4.40
C GLN A 308 6.21 -16.53 3.71
N TRP A 309 6.49 -15.94 2.55
CA TRP A 309 5.50 -15.38 1.64
C TRP A 309 5.64 -16.02 0.26
N LEU A 310 4.58 -16.65 -0.24
CA LEU A 310 4.56 -17.29 -1.54
C LEU A 310 3.38 -16.79 -2.37
N THR A 311 3.65 -16.37 -3.61
CA THR A 311 2.59 -16.12 -4.58
C THR A 311 2.19 -17.42 -5.27
N ILE A 312 0.92 -17.79 -5.17
CA ILE A 312 0.37 -19.07 -5.63
C ILE A 312 -0.57 -18.92 -6.83
N LYS A 313 -0.66 -17.73 -7.45
CA LYS A 313 -1.56 -17.45 -8.60
C LYS A 313 -1.32 -18.38 -9.80
N HIS A 314 -0.07 -18.81 -10.02
CA HIS A 314 0.32 -19.68 -11.12
C HIS A 314 0.14 -21.18 -10.83
N MET A 315 -0.13 -21.54 -9.57
CA MET A 315 -0.28 -22.92 -9.14
C MET A 315 -1.73 -23.38 -9.33
N ASP A 316 -1.90 -24.60 -9.82
CA ASP A 316 -3.17 -25.30 -9.69
C ASP A 316 -3.34 -25.87 -8.27
N ASP A 317 -4.52 -26.40 -7.99
CA ASP A 317 -4.88 -26.86 -6.65
C ASP A 317 -4.06 -28.08 -6.21
N GLN A 318 -3.59 -28.93 -7.14
CA GLN A 318 -2.72 -30.06 -6.80
C GLN A 318 -1.31 -29.61 -6.44
N ALA A 319 -0.75 -28.67 -7.20
CA ALA A 319 0.56 -28.09 -6.93
C ALA A 319 0.56 -27.34 -5.60
N LEU A 320 -0.48 -26.57 -5.33
CA LEU A 320 -0.66 -25.89 -4.04
C LEU A 320 -0.75 -26.90 -2.88
N ALA A 321 -1.58 -27.95 -3.02
CA ALA A 321 -1.72 -28.98 -2.01
C ALA A 321 -0.39 -29.72 -1.72
N ARG A 322 0.42 -30.00 -2.75
CA ARG A 322 1.77 -30.57 -2.57
C ARG A 322 2.68 -29.58 -1.84
N ARG A 323 2.70 -28.31 -2.25
CA ARG A 323 3.53 -27.29 -1.61
C ARG A 323 3.22 -27.14 -0.12
N ILE A 324 1.94 -27.10 0.26
CA ILE A 324 1.51 -27.02 1.66
C ILE A 324 1.98 -28.24 2.46
N ARG A 325 1.92 -29.45 1.87
CA ARG A 325 2.43 -30.67 2.49
C ARG A 325 3.95 -30.62 2.67
N ASP A 326 4.68 -30.11 1.67
CA ASP A 326 6.13 -29.97 1.70
C ASP A 326 6.59 -28.95 2.77
N ASP A 327 5.84 -27.85 2.92
CA ASP A 327 6.06 -26.84 3.96
C ASP A 327 5.69 -27.36 5.38
N ARG A 328 4.98 -28.50 5.45
CA ARG A 328 4.53 -29.18 6.69
C ARG A 328 3.67 -28.29 7.57
N ILE A 329 2.66 -27.68 6.95
CA ILE A 329 1.67 -26.86 7.67
C ILE A 329 0.85 -27.75 8.62
N ASP A 330 0.72 -27.32 9.87
CA ASP A 330 -0.04 -28.02 10.92
C ASP A 330 -1.52 -27.66 10.87
N ILE A 331 -1.80 -26.36 10.73
CA ILE A 331 -3.14 -25.82 10.60
C ILE A 331 -3.15 -24.92 9.36
N LEU A 332 -3.95 -25.30 8.37
CA LEU A 332 -4.17 -24.48 7.18
C LEU A 332 -5.45 -23.68 7.34
N ILE A 333 -5.35 -22.36 7.18
CA ILE A 333 -6.47 -21.44 7.31
C ILE A 333 -6.83 -20.88 5.93
N ASP A 334 -8.07 -21.11 5.52
CA ASP A 334 -8.68 -20.50 4.35
C ASP A 334 -9.27 -19.13 4.68
N LEU A 335 -8.79 -18.11 3.97
CA LEU A 335 -9.27 -16.72 4.06
C LEU A 335 -9.91 -16.24 2.73
N CYS A 336 -10.43 -17.15 1.91
CA CYS A 336 -11.08 -16.84 0.62
C CYS A 336 -12.55 -17.28 0.53
N GLY A 337 -12.89 -18.46 1.07
CA GLY A 337 -14.20 -19.07 0.92
C GLY A 337 -14.48 -19.37 -0.56
N HIS A 338 -15.71 -19.10 -1.02
CA HIS A 338 -16.10 -19.24 -2.43
C HIS A 338 -15.81 -18.01 -3.30
N ASN A 339 -15.14 -16.97 -2.76
CA ASN A 339 -14.94 -15.71 -3.46
C ASN A 339 -13.71 -15.74 -4.40
N ALA A 340 -13.29 -14.56 -4.85
CA ALA A 340 -12.10 -14.39 -5.67
C ALA A 340 -10.88 -15.10 -5.04
N GLY A 341 -10.02 -15.67 -5.89
CA GLY A 341 -8.83 -16.38 -5.42
C GLY A 341 -9.11 -17.63 -4.57
N ASN A 342 -10.34 -18.15 -4.52
CA ASN A 342 -10.66 -19.37 -3.78
C ASN A 342 -9.80 -20.56 -4.19
N ARG A 343 -9.53 -21.41 -3.20
CA ARG A 343 -8.73 -22.65 -3.33
C ARG A 343 -9.45 -23.84 -2.73
N MET A 344 -10.79 -23.87 -2.82
CA MET A 344 -11.61 -24.95 -2.27
C MET A 344 -11.22 -26.33 -2.83
N GLY A 345 -10.79 -26.40 -4.10
CA GLY A 345 -10.25 -27.65 -4.67
C GLY A 345 -8.96 -28.11 -3.98
N ALA A 346 -8.08 -27.19 -3.58
CA ALA A 346 -6.87 -27.53 -2.81
C ALA A 346 -7.23 -27.95 -1.37
N MET A 347 -8.20 -27.28 -0.74
CA MET A 347 -8.71 -27.66 0.58
C MET A 347 -9.31 -29.07 0.57
N ALA A 348 -10.06 -29.42 -0.48
CA ALA A 348 -10.65 -30.75 -0.67
C ALA A 348 -9.61 -31.88 -0.81
N LEU A 349 -8.35 -31.56 -1.13
CA LEU A 349 -7.22 -32.50 -1.15
C LEU A 349 -6.57 -32.70 0.24
N GLN A 350 -7.12 -32.04 1.27
CA GLN A 350 -6.74 -32.13 2.68
C GLN A 350 -5.22 -32.08 2.90
N PRO A 351 -4.55 -30.96 2.54
CA PRO A 351 -3.09 -30.87 2.51
C PRO A 351 -2.43 -30.61 3.87
N ALA A 352 -3.21 -30.42 4.93
CA ALA A 352 -2.74 -30.23 6.30
C ALA A 352 -3.54 -31.13 7.27
N PRO A 353 -3.03 -31.42 8.48
CA PRO A 353 -3.75 -32.19 9.49
C PRO A 353 -5.10 -31.56 9.88
N LEU A 354 -5.10 -30.24 10.08
CA LEU A 354 -6.28 -29.46 10.42
C LEU A 354 -6.51 -28.34 9.39
N LEU A 355 -7.77 -28.18 8.98
CA LEU A 355 -8.21 -27.14 8.06
C LEU A 355 -9.25 -26.26 8.75
N VAL A 356 -9.04 -24.95 8.69
CA VAL A 356 -9.90 -23.95 9.33
C VAL A 356 -10.36 -22.93 8.30
N LYS A 357 -11.65 -22.59 8.31
CA LYS A 357 -12.18 -21.42 7.62
C LYS A 357 -12.19 -20.22 8.57
N TRP A 358 -11.64 -19.08 8.15
CA TRP A 358 -11.72 -17.83 8.92
C TRP A 358 -11.70 -16.63 7.99
N VAL A 359 -12.62 -15.65 8.17
CA VAL A 359 -12.74 -14.38 7.42
C VAL A 359 -12.60 -14.50 5.89
N GLY A 360 -12.82 -13.43 5.12
CA GLY A 360 -12.62 -13.43 3.66
C GLY A 360 -13.51 -14.39 2.88
N GLY A 361 -14.59 -13.86 2.29
CA GLY A 361 -15.63 -14.71 1.66
C GLY A 361 -16.28 -15.71 2.61
N LEU A 362 -16.19 -15.43 3.91
CA LEU A 362 -16.93 -16.12 4.95
C LEU A 362 -18.35 -15.53 4.99
N ILE A 363 -19.22 -16.12 4.18
CA ILE A 363 -20.62 -15.71 3.99
C ILE A 363 -21.60 -16.76 4.50
N ASN A 364 -21.11 -17.99 4.70
CA ASN A 364 -21.81 -19.18 5.19
C ASN A 364 -20.79 -20.34 5.36
N THR A 365 -21.27 -21.54 5.66
CA THR A 365 -20.47 -22.77 5.53
C THR A 365 -19.83 -22.90 4.13
N THR A 366 -18.63 -23.48 4.06
CA THR A 366 -17.97 -23.80 2.80
C THR A 366 -18.62 -25.00 2.10
N GLY A 367 -19.39 -25.82 2.83
CA GLY A 367 -20.00 -27.03 2.27
C GLY A 367 -18.99 -28.15 1.96
N LEU A 368 -17.73 -28.02 2.39
CA LEU A 368 -16.68 -29.02 2.23
C LEU A 368 -16.57 -29.88 3.50
N ASP A 369 -16.61 -31.20 3.34
CA ASP A 369 -16.31 -32.15 4.41
C ASP A 369 -14.83 -32.10 4.85
N ALA A 370 -13.98 -31.50 4.03
CA ALA A 370 -12.54 -31.40 4.26
C ALA A 370 -12.16 -30.33 5.30
N ILE A 371 -12.99 -29.30 5.50
CA ILE A 371 -12.69 -28.21 6.43
C ILE A 371 -13.25 -28.58 7.80
N ASP A 372 -12.36 -28.69 8.79
CA ASP A 372 -12.72 -29.21 10.11
C ASP A 372 -13.46 -28.17 10.94
N TYR A 373 -12.98 -26.93 10.88
CA TYR A 373 -13.47 -25.85 11.73
C TYR A 373 -13.81 -24.58 10.94
N LEU A 374 -14.78 -23.82 11.44
CA LEU A 374 -15.09 -22.47 10.98
C LEU A 374 -15.06 -21.54 12.18
N LEU A 375 -14.25 -20.48 12.09
CA LEU A 375 -14.11 -19.49 13.13
C LEU A 375 -15.20 -18.42 13.02
N THR A 376 -15.92 -18.22 14.13
CA THR A 376 -17.10 -17.36 14.27
C THR A 376 -17.19 -16.86 15.71
N ASP A 377 -18.29 -16.22 16.06
CA ASP A 377 -18.66 -15.85 17.43
C ASP A 377 -20.13 -16.19 17.74
N ARG A 378 -20.57 -15.88 18.96
CA ARG A 378 -21.91 -16.22 19.46
C ARG A 378 -23.04 -15.36 18.90
N ILE A 379 -22.74 -14.20 18.33
CA ILE A 379 -23.72 -13.27 17.73
C ILE A 379 -23.86 -13.57 16.24
N GLU A 380 -22.72 -13.75 15.57
CA GLU A 380 -22.64 -14.12 14.17
C GLU A 380 -23.25 -15.51 13.92
N SER A 381 -22.89 -16.48 14.75
CA SER A 381 -23.44 -17.85 14.71
C SER A 381 -23.98 -18.28 16.08
N PRO A 382 -25.22 -17.91 16.41
CA PRO A 382 -25.86 -18.26 17.68
C PRO A 382 -25.88 -19.76 17.97
N GLN A 383 -26.09 -20.11 19.24
CA GLN A 383 -26.28 -21.50 19.65
C GLN A 383 -27.50 -22.10 18.94
N GLY A 384 -27.38 -23.33 18.45
CA GLY A 384 -28.44 -24.03 17.70
C GLY A 384 -28.29 -23.94 16.19
N GLU A 385 -27.40 -23.07 15.68
CA GLU A 385 -27.14 -22.94 14.24
C GLU A 385 -26.16 -23.99 13.69
N ASP A 386 -25.50 -24.78 14.55
CA ASP A 386 -24.44 -25.74 14.17
C ASP A 386 -24.89 -26.75 13.08
N GLY A 387 -26.19 -27.05 12.99
CA GLY A 387 -26.74 -27.94 11.96
C GLY A 387 -26.68 -27.38 10.52
N PHE A 388 -26.43 -26.09 10.36
CA PHE A 388 -26.29 -25.39 9.07
C PHE A 388 -24.83 -25.21 8.63
N TYR A 389 -23.91 -25.88 9.30
CA TYR A 389 -22.48 -25.85 8.98
C TYR A 389 -21.94 -27.27 8.82
N THR A 390 -21.21 -27.52 7.73
CA THR A 390 -20.45 -28.77 7.59
C THR A 390 -19.24 -28.78 8.54
N GLU A 391 -18.67 -27.61 8.83
CA GLU A 391 -17.57 -27.42 9.77
C GLU A 391 -18.04 -27.43 11.23
N LYS A 392 -17.14 -27.74 12.16
CA LYS A 392 -17.36 -27.48 13.59
C LYS A 392 -17.06 -26.02 13.91
N LEU A 393 -18.00 -25.35 14.58
CA LEU A 393 -17.85 -23.94 14.89
C LEU A 393 -16.85 -23.72 16.03
N ILE A 394 -15.91 -22.82 15.83
CA ILE A 394 -15.09 -22.20 16.86
C ILE A 394 -15.72 -20.86 17.18
N ARG A 395 -16.36 -20.73 18.33
CA ARG A 395 -16.97 -19.49 18.82
C ARG A 395 -15.99 -18.74 19.72
N LEU A 396 -15.42 -17.66 19.20
CA LEU A 396 -14.66 -16.70 19.98
C LEU A 396 -15.59 -15.95 20.94
N PRO A 397 -15.04 -15.35 22.01
CA PRO A 397 -15.86 -14.74 23.04
C PRO A 397 -16.38 -13.33 22.70
N ASP A 398 -15.65 -12.64 21.82
CA ASP A 398 -15.98 -11.30 21.34
C ASP A 398 -16.34 -11.40 19.84
N ASP A 399 -15.85 -10.51 18.99
CA ASP A 399 -16.05 -10.55 17.53
C ASP A 399 -15.27 -11.73 16.88
N TYR A 400 -15.61 -12.11 15.65
CA TYR A 400 -14.89 -13.11 14.85
C TYR A 400 -13.77 -12.51 13.98
N ILE A 401 -13.67 -11.17 13.94
CA ILE A 401 -12.57 -10.41 13.31
C ILE A 401 -12.01 -9.35 14.27
N CYS A 402 -10.88 -8.74 13.90
CA CYS A 402 -10.37 -7.55 14.57
C CYS A 402 -10.07 -6.46 13.55
N TYR A 403 -10.82 -5.37 13.59
CA TYR A 403 -10.69 -4.27 12.65
C TYR A 403 -9.49 -3.37 13.00
N ASP A 404 -8.60 -3.17 12.03
CA ASP A 404 -7.49 -2.22 12.04
C ASP A 404 -7.88 -0.98 11.20
N PRO A 405 -8.17 0.17 11.83
CA PRO A 405 -8.54 1.39 11.12
C PRO A 405 -7.39 1.95 10.28
N PRO A 406 -7.68 2.57 9.12
CA PRO A 406 -6.64 3.13 8.27
C PRO A 406 -5.96 4.36 8.91
N PRO A 407 -4.66 4.58 8.67
CA PRO A 407 -3.91 5.71 9.24
C PRO A 407 -4.33 7.08 8.69
N TYR A 408 -5.10 7.12 7.60
CA TYR A 408 -5.59 8.33 6.94
C TYR A 408 -7.07 8.63 7.23
N THR A 409 -7.58 8.13 8.36
CA THR A 409 -8.98 8.33 8.79
C THR A 409 -9.31 9.83 8.88
N PRO A 410 -10.35 10.33 8.18
CA PRO A 410 -10.73 11.75 8.26
C PRO A 410 -11.34 12.16 9.59
N ASP A 411 -11.46 13.46 9.84
CA ASP A 411 -12.12 13.99 11.04
C ASP A 411 -13.64 13.83 10.98
N ILE A 412 -14.26 13.68 12.15
CA ILE A 412 -15.72 13.66 12.29
C ILE A 412 -16.21 15.11 12.32
N LYS A 413 -17.06 15.49 11.37
CA LYS A 413 -17.73 16.79 11.35
C LYS A 413 -18.98 16.80 12.24
N ALA A 414 -19.49 17.98 12.56
CA ALA A 414 -20.77 18.14 13.25
C ALA A 414 -21.91 17.40 12.53
N LEU A 415 -22.98 17.07 13.27
CA LEU A 415 -24.13 16.34 12.72
C LEU A 415 -24.74 17.11 11.53
N PRO A 416 -24.76 16.54 10.31
CA PRO A 416 -25.28 17.22 9.13
C PRO A 416 -26.70 17.73 9.30
N ALA A 417 -27.62 16.94 9.88
CA ALA A 417 -29.02 17.31 10.02
C ALA A 417 -29.25 18.69 10.69
N LEU A 418 -28.36 19.12 11.59
CA LEU A 418 -28.42 20.43 12.24
C LEU A 418 -28.17 21.60 11.28
N ALA A 419 -27.35 21.39 10.24
CA ALA A 419 -27.03 22.41 9.25
C ALA A 419 -27.98 22.38 8.04
N ASN A 420 -28.34 21.19 7.57
CA ASN A 420 -29.17 21.05 6.36
C ASN A 420 -30.68 21.14 6.64
N GLY A 421 -31.12 20.94 7.89
CA GLY A 421 -32.54 20.92 8.26
C GLY A 421 -33.27 19.62 7.90
N PHE A 422 -32.56 18.58 7.47
CA PHE A 422 -33.13 17.26 7.19
C PHE A 422 -32.14 16.14 7.53
N VAL A 423 -32.67 14.96 7.88
CA VAL A 423 -31.89 13.75 8.16
C VAL A 423 -31.46 13.08 6.86
N THR A 424 -30.19 12.72 6.77
CA THR A 424 -29.62 11.94 5.66
C THR A 424 -29.32 10.51 6.12
N TYR A 425 -30.07 9.57 5.58
CA TYR A 425 -29.80 8.15 5.65
C TYR A 425 -28.69 7.77 4.67
N GLY A 426 -27.76 6.90 5.06
CA GLY A 426 -26.65 6.48 4.20
C GLY A 426 -26.52 4.97 4.08
N CYS A 427 -26.19 4.46 2.89
CA CYS A 427 -25.74 3.08 2.72
C CYS A 427 -24.59 3.03 1.71
N PHE A 428 -23.38 2.74 2.21
CA PHE A 428 -22.14 2.70 1.41
C PHE A 428 -21.66 1.27 1.13
N ASN A 429 -22.57 0.31 1.30
CA ASN A 429 -22.33 -1.09 1.01
C ASN A 429 -22.15 -1.33 -0.50
N ASN A 430 -21.59 -2.49 -0.85
CA ASN A 430 -21.62 -2.95 -2.24
C ASN A 430 -23.08 -2.92 -2.76
N PRO A 431 -23.38 -2.24 -3.88
CA PRO A 431 -24.75 -2.08 -4.38
C PRO A 431 -25.49 -3.40 -4.63
N THR A 432 -24.80 -4.52 -4.86
CA THR A 432 -25.42 -5.85 -4.93
C THR A 432 -26.22 -6.22 -3.68
N LYS A 433 -25.91 -5.64 -2.51
CA LYS A 433 -26.65 -5.85 -1.25
C LYS A 433 -27.95 -5.05 -1.18
N VAL A 434 -28.16 -4.10 -2.09
CA VAL A 434 -29.37 -3.27 -2.15
C VAL A 434 -30.31 -3.85 -3.20
N ASN A 435 -31.39 -4.48 -2.73
CA ASN A 435 -32.42 -5.10 -3.56
C ASN A 435 -33.77 -4.37 -3.43
N ASP A 436 -34.72 -4.72 -4.30
CA ASP A 436 -36.01 -4.05 -4.40
C ASP A 436 -36.85 -4.18 -3.11
N VAL A 437 -36.77 -5.32 -2.41
CA VAL A 437 -37.47 -5.54 -1.12
C VAL A 437 -36.95 -4.58 -0.05
N LEU A 438 -35.63 -4.40 0.02
CA LEU A 438 -34.99 -3.46 0.93
C LEU A 438 -35.36 -2.01 0.61
N LEU A 439 -35.31 -1.64 -0.67
CA LEU A 439 -35.69 -0.29 -1.13
C LEU A 439 -37.16 0.03 -0.78
N ALA A 440 -38.07 -0.94 -0.88
CA ALA A 440 -39.46 -0.75 -0.46
C ALA A 440 -39.59 -0.43 1.03
N HIS A 441 -38.85 -1.13 1.90
CA HIS A 441 -38.82 -0.85 3.34
C HIS A 441 -38.16 0.49 3.68
N TRP A 442 -37.11 0.88 2.95
CA TRP A 442 -36.52 2.22 3.12
C TRP A 442 -37.45 3.33 2.61
N ALA A 443 -38.19 3.10 1.53
CA ALA A 443 -39.22 4.03 1.08
C ALA A 443 -40.34 4.19 2.13
N GLU A 444 -40.78 3.12 2.77
CA GLU A 444 -41.71 3.20 3.92
C GLU A 444 -41.17 4.09 5.05
N LEU A 445 -39.90 3.89 5.43
CA LEU A 445 -39.23 4.72 6.44
C LEU A 445 -39.17 6.19 6.01
N MET A 446 -38.83 6.47 4.76
CA MET A 446 -38.73 7.83 4.23
C MET A 446 -40.09 8.54 4.10
N ARG A 447 -41.19 7.80 3.93
CA ARG A 447 -42.56 8.38 4.03
C ARG A 447 -42.92 8.73 5.47
N ALA A 448 -42.46 7.94 6.44
CA ALA A 448 -42.67 8.22 7.86
C ALA A 448 -41.76 9.33 8.42
N THR A 449 -40.71 9.70 7.67
CA THR A 449 -39.78 10.81 7.99
C THR A 449 -39.77 11.82 6.84
N PRO A 450 -40.73 12.77 6.82
CA PRO A 450 -40.79 13.81 5.80
C PRO A 450 -39.44 14.53 5.66
N ASP A 451 -39.11 14.97 4.46
CA ASP A 451 -37.87 15.69 4.11
C ASP A 451 -36.55 14.90 4.22
N SER A 452 -36.54 13.69 4.82
CA SER A 452 -35.33 12.87 4.90
C SER A 452 -34.79 12.51 3.52
N ARG A 453 -33.48 12.31 3.40
CA ARG A 453 -32.83 11.91 2.15
C ARG A 453 -32.08 10.60 2.31
N LEU A 454 -31.90 9.87 1.23
CA LEU A 454 -31.12 8.64 1.16
C LEU A 454 -29.88 8.86 0.28
N LEU A 455 -28.69 8.62 0.82
CA LEU A 455 -27.41 8.64 0.11
C LEU A 455 -26.87 7.23 -0.08
N LEU A 456 -26.90 6.75 -1.32
CA LEU A 456 -26.32 5.48 -1.71
C LEU A 456 -24.98 5.69 -2.38
N LYS A 457 -23.96 4.94 -1.97
CA LYS A 457 -22.61 5.07 -2.51
C LYS A 457 -21.93 3.73 -2.71
N GLY A 458 -21.31 3.53 -3.86
CA GLY A 458 -20.67 2.25 -4.18
C GLY A 458 -20.22 2.18 -5.63
N GLY A 459 -19.37 1.20 -5.96
CA GLY A 459 -18.79 1.06 -7.29
C GLY A 459 -19.83 0.93 -8.39
N ALA A 460 -20.75 -0.04 -8.27
CA ALA A 460 -21.71 -0.33 -9.33
C ALA A 460 -22.70 0.81 -9.61
N PHE A 461 -22.86 1.78 -8.70
CA PHE A 461 -23.60 3.00 -8.97
C PHE A 461 -22.95 3.91 -10.01
N GLY A 462 -21.75 3.60 -10.51
CA GLY A 462 -21.22 4.16 -11.76
C GLY A 462 -22.11 3.86 -12.98
N THR A 463 -22.82 2.74 -12.97
CA THR A 463 -23.74 2.33 -14.05
C THR A 463 -25.04 3.11 -14.00
N ARG A 464 -25.40 3.72 -15.14
CA ARG A 464 -26.62 4.53 -15.25
C ARG A 464 -27.89 3.69 -15.08
N ALA A 465 -27.98 2.53 -15.72
CA ALA A 465 -29.15 1.67 -15.63
C ALA A 465 -29.50 1.28 -14.18
N LEU A 466 -28.50 0.95 -13.36
CA LEU A 466 -28.71 0.67 -11.95
C LEU A 466 -29.26 1.87 -11.18
N ARG A 467 -28.72 3.08 -11.41
CA ARG A 467 -29.25 4.30 -10.75
C ARG A 467 -30.70 4.56 -11.15
N ASP A 468 -31.01 4.42 -12.44
CA ASP A 468 -32.36 4.63 -12.95
C ASP A 468 -33.34 3.56 -12.43
N HIS A 469 -32.90 2.30 -12.26
CA HIS A 469 -33.66 1.24 -11.59
C HIS A 469 -33.99 1.58 -10.14
N VAL A 470 -32.99 1.96 -9.34
CA VAL A 470 -33.19 2.35 -7.93
C VAL A 470 -34.17 3.52 -7.83
N HIS A 471 -34.00 4.56 -8.65
CA HIS A 471 -34.96 5.66 -8.70
C HIS A 471 -36.37 5.22 -9.08
N GLY A 472 -36.50 4.28 -10.04
CA GLY A 472 -37.78 3.71 -10.45
C GLY A 472 -38.50 2.99 -9.31
N VAL A 473 -37.79 2.13 -8.57
CA VAL A 473 -38.34 1.42 -7.40
C VAL A 473 -38.77 2.41 -6.32
N MET A 474 -37.91 3.38 -5.98
CA MET A 474 -38.22 4.40 -4.97
C MET A 474 -39.42 5.27 -5.37
N ALA A 475 -39.52 5.66 -6.64
CA ALA A 475 -40.64 6.44 -7.17
C ALA A 475 -41.96 5.63 -7.18
N ALA A 476 -41.91 4.34 -7.50
CA ALA A 476 -43.07 3.44 -7.40
C ALA A 476 -43.62 3.33 -5.96
N HIS A 477 -42.76 3.57 -4.97
CA HIS A 477 -43.12 3.66 -3.55
C HIS A 477 -43.33 5.11 -3.06
N GLY A 478 -43.50 6.08 -3.97
CA GLY A 478 -43.87 7.46 -3.63
C GLY A 478 -42.75 8.29 -3.02
N ILE A 479 -41.49 8.00 -3.34
CA ILE A 479 -40.33 8.82 -2.96
C ILE A 479 -39.82 9.60 -4.17
N ASP A 480 -39.78 10.92 -4.04
CA ASP A 480 -39.30 11.81 -5.09
C ASP A 480 -37.81 11.60 -5.41
N ARG A 481 -37.46 11.75 -6.68
CA ARG A 481 -36.10 11.50 -7.19
C ARG A 481 -35.03 12.29 -6.43
N GLU A 482 -35.32 13.54 -6.06
CA GLU A 482 -34.40 14.45 -5.37
C GLU A 482 -34.08 14.07 -3.91
N ARG A 483 -34.90 13.20 -3.31
CA ARG A 483 -34.66 12.63 -1.98
C ARG A 483 -33.70 11.44 -2.02
N VAL A 484 -33.36 10.93 -3.20
CA VAL A 484 -32.44 9.79 -3.39
C VAL A 484 -31.19 10.28 -4.11
N MET A 485 -30.06 10.31 -3.41
CA MET A 485 -28.75 10.67 -3.94
C MET A 485 -27.96 9.38 -4.19
N ILE A 486 -27.41 9.21 -5.39
CA ILE A 486 -26.67 8.01 -5.76
C ILE A 486 -25.32 8.40 -6.36
N GLU A 487 -24.24 7.93 -5.74
CA GLU A 487 -22.87 8.27 -6.11
C GLU A 487 -22.03 7.03 -6.46
N GLY A 488 -21.22 7.16 -7.51
CA GLY A 488 -20.31 6.12 -7.98
C GLY A 488 -19.02 5.99 -7.16
N PRO A 489 -18.02 5.27 -7.70
CA PRO A 489 -16.79 4.92 -7.01
C PRO A 489 -15.91 6.14 -6.73
N VAL A 490 -15.23 6.12 -5.59
CA VAL A 490 -14.20 7.07 -5.19
C VAL A 490 -13.10 6.33 -4.43
N GLY A 491 -11.92 6.95 -4.27
CA GLY A 491 -10.85 6.38 -3.45
C GLY A 491 -11.28 6.25 -1.98
N HIS A 492 -10.73 5.26 -1.27
CA HIS A 492 -11.17 4.89 0.08
C HIS A 492 -11.20 6.07 1.09
N LYS A 493 -10.17 6.92 1.11
CA LYS A 493 -10.16 8.12 1.98
C LYS A 493 -11.38 9.03 1.72
N HIS A 494 -11.75 9.22 0.46
CA HIS A 494 -12.88 10.07 0.09
C HIS A 494 -14.23 9.37 0.35
N LEU A 495 -14.28 8.04 0.28
CA LEU A 495 -15.43 7.26 0.75
C LEU A 495 -15.68 7.53 2.23
N LEU A 496 -14.64 7.44 3.07
CA LEU A 496 -14.72 7.77 4.50
C LEU A 496 -15.19 9.20 4.74
N GLU A 497 -14.64 10.17 4.02
CA GLU A 497 -15.06 11.59 4.10
C GLU A 497 -16.55 11.76 3.77
N THR A 498 -17.13 10.92 2.90
CA THR A 498 -18.54 11.01 2.53
C THR A 498 -19.47 10.70 3.71
N TYR A 499 -19.03 9.93 4.72
CA TYR A 499 -19.84 9.69 5.93
C TYR A 499 -20.08 10.97 6.74
N ASN A 500 -19.30 12.04 6.51
CA ASN A 500 -19.60 13.37 7.06
C ASN A 500 -20.84 14.04 6.47
N ARG A 501 -21.54 13.39 5.54
CA ARG A 501 -22.85 13.81 5.00
C ARG A 501 -23.99 12.90 5.43
N VAL A 502 -23.72 11.92 6.30
CA VAL A 502 -24.69 10.91 6.73
C VAL A 502 -24.94 11.06 8.23
N ASP A 503 -26.21 11.04 8.60
CA ASP A 503 -26.64 11.12 10.00
C ASP A 503 -26.82 9.71 10.58
N ILE A 504 -27.45 8.80 9.84
CA ILE A 504 -27.72 7.41 10.26
C ILE A 504 -27.43 6.48 9.08
N ALA A 505 -26.68 5.41 9.30
CA ALA A 505 -26.45 4.39 8.29
C ALA A 505 -27.53 3.31 8.35
N LEU A 506 -28.10 3.00 7.18
CA LEU A 506 -29.07 1.94 7.00
C LEU A 506 -28.35 0.68 6.51
N ASP A 507 -28.33 -0.35 7.35
CA ASP A 507 -27.72 -1.62 6.98
C ASP A 507 -28.59 -2.40 5.97
N PRO A 508 -28.01 -3.08 4.95
CA PRO A 508 -28.77 -3.84 3.99
C PRO A 508 -29.17 -5.23 4.51
N TRP A 509 -30.17 -5.81 3.85
CA TRP A 509 -30.73 -7.13 4.14
C TRP A 509 -31.06 -7.85 2.83
N PRO A 510 -30.84 -9.18 2.68
CA PRO A 510 -30.45 -10.15 3.71
C PRO A 510 -28.94 -10.28 3.97
N TYR A 511 -28.11 -9.53 3.23
CA TYR A 511 -26.67 -9.46 3.43
C TYR A 511 -26.30 -8.13 4.09
N SER A 512 -25.84 -8.19 5.35
CA SER A 512 -25.44 -7.04 6.18
C SER A 512 -24.09 -6.42 5.81
N GLY A 513 -23.80 -5.22 6.34
CA GLY A 513 -22.48 -4.60 6.30
C GLY A 513 -21.47 -5.36 7.15
N GLY A 514 -20.22 -5.44 6.67
CA GLY A 514 -19.08 -5.95 7.43
C GLY A 514 -18.14 -4.80 7.76
N LEU A 515 -17.07 -4.67 6.98
CA LEU A 515 -16.12 -3.55 7.07
C LEU A 515 -16.83 -2.17 7.05
N THR A 516 -17.84 -1.99 6.21
CA THR A 516 -18.61 -0.73 6.10
C THR A 516 -19.33 -0.34 7.39
N THR A 517 -19.66 -1.30 8.25
CA THR A 517 -20.27 -1.04 9.56
C THR A 517 -19.23 -0.51 10.52
N CYS A 518 -18.04 -1.12 10.57
CA CYS A 518 -16.90 -0.59 11.32
C CYS A 518 -16.50 0.81 10.82
N GLU A 519 -16.50 1.05 9.51
CA GLU A 519 -16.17 2.34 8.90
C GLU A 519 -17.22 3.43 9.21
N ALA A 520 -18.51 3.08 9.23
CA ALA A 520 -19.57 4.00 9.65
C ALA A 520 -19.40 4.42 11.12
N LEU A 521 -19.19 3.45 12.02
CA LEU A 521 -18.91 3.72 13.44
C LEU A 521 -17.66 4.58 13.62
N LEU A 522 -16.59 4.26 12.87
CA LEU A 522 -15.33 5.02 12.85
C LEU A 522 -15.56 6.48 12.41
N MET A 523 -16.53 6.74 11.53
CA MET A 523 -16.88 8.08 11.06
C MET A 523 -18.02 8.74 11.84
N GLY A 524 -18.39 8.21 13.01
CA GLY A 524 -19.40 8.83 13.86
C GLY A 524 -20.84 8.60 13.40
N VAL A 525 -21.09 7.58 12.57
CA VAL A 525 -22.42 7.30 12.03
C VAL A 525 -22.98 6.01 12.65
N PRO A 526 -24.07 6.07 13.45
CA PRO A 526 -24.70 4.87 13.98
C PRO A 526 -25.32 4.03 12.86
N VAL A 527 -25.24 2.71 12.99
CA VAL A 527 -25.77 1.74 12.03
C VAL A 527 -26.92 0.98 12.68
N VAL A 528 -28.10 0.95 12.05
CA VAL A 528 -29.20 0.09 12.50
C VAL A 528 -29.27 -1.14 11.59
N THR A 529 -29.28 -2.33 12.19
CA THR A 529 -29.27 -3.61 11.45
C THR A 529 -30.39 -4.55 11.87
N LEU A 530 -30.95 -5.25 10.89
CA LEU A 530 -31.85 -6.40 11.08
C LEU A 530 -31.07 -7.66 10.65
N PRO A 531 -30.74 -8.58 11.56
CA PRO A 531 -29.99 -9.77 11.19
C PRO A 531 -30.72 -10.63 10.14
N GLY A 532 -30.00 -11.01 9.09
CA GLY A 532 -30.45 -11.92 8.04
C GLY A 532 -30.39 -13.40 8.43
N PRO A 533 -30.85 -14.27 7.51
CA PRO A 533 -31.04 -15.70 7.78
C PRO A 533 -29.76 -16.54 7.71
N THR A 534 -28.67 -16.00 7.17
CA THR A 534 -27.37 -16.68 7.01
C THR A 534 -26.26 -15.88 7.67
N PHE A 535 -25.06 -16.45 7.81
CA PHE A 535 -23.86 -15.77 8.31
C PHE A 535 -23.68 -14.38 7.66
N ALA A 536 -23.75 -14.27 6.32
CA ALA A 536 -23.67 -12.99 5.59
C ALA A 536 -24.62 -11.86 6.09
N GLY A 537 -25.76 -12.23 6.66
CA GLY A 537 -26.76 -11.31 7.18
C GLY A 537 -26.50 -10.83 8.61
N ARG A 538 -25.42 -11.27 9.25
CA ARG A 538 -25.22 -11.09 10.70
C ARG A 538 -23.96 -10.31 11.08
N HIS A 539 -23.04 -10.07 10.13
CA HIS A 539 -21.81 -9.32 10.36
C HIS A 539 -22.01 -8.00 11.13
N SER A 540 -22.99 -7.19 10.73
CA SER A 540 -23.24 -5.92 11.44
C SER A 540 -23.71 -6.13 12.87
N ALA A 541 -24.49 -7.18 13.12
CA ALA A 541 -24.97 -7.48 14.46
C ALA A 541 -23.82 -7.85 15.39
N THR A 542 -22.88 -8.67 14.94
CA THR A 542 -21.70 -9.00 15.77
C THR A 542 -20.84 -7.78 16.05
N HIS A 543 -20.54 -6.95 15.03
CA HIS A 543 -19.73 -5.75 15.22
C HIS A 543 -20.41 -4.74 16.18
N LEU A 544 -21.72 -4.53 16.06
CA LEU A 544 -22.46 -3.62 16.93
C LEU A 544 -22.53 -4.11 18.38
N VAL A 545 -22.83 -5.39 18.59
CA VAL A 545 -22.89 -5.96 19.95
C VAL A 545 -21.52 -5.90 20.61
N ASN A 546 -20.46 -6.27 19.89
CA ASN A 546 -19.09 -6.24 20.42
C ASN A 546 -18.54 -4.81 20.55
N ALA A 547 -19.08 -3.83 19.81
CA ALA A 547 -18.82 -2.41 20.05
C ALA A 547 -19.58 -1.84 21.27
N GLY A 548 -20.46 -2.63 21.91
CA GLY A 548 -21.25 -2.20 23.06
C GLY A 548 -22.57 -1.50 22.69
N LEU A 549 -23.11 -1.76 21.49
CA LEU A 549 -24.31 -1.13 20.94
C LEU A 549 -25.41 -2.16 20.57
N PRO A 550 -25.77 -3.11 21.46
CA PRO A 550 -26.75 -4.15 21.15
C PRO A 550 -28.13 -3.60 20.79
N GLU A 551 -28.48 -2.40 21.26
CA GLU A 551 -29.75 -1.73 21.00
C GLU A 551 -29.94 -1.30 19.54
N LEU A 552 -28.88 -1.30 18.73
CA LEU A 552 -28.94 -1.03 17.30
C LEU A 552 -29.19 -2.29 16.45
N VAL A 553 -29.26 -3.45 17.08
CA VAL A 553 -29.64 -4.73 16.47
C VAL A 553 -31.11 -5.00 16.75
N VAL A 554 -31.93 -5.00 15.71
CA VAL A 554 -33.39 -5.19 15.82
C VAL A 554 -33.84 -6.56 15.32
N HIS A 555 -35.09 -6.94 15.58
CA HIS A 555 -35.62 -8.29 15.25
C HIS A 555 -36.82 -8.28 14.30
N SER A 556 -37.24 -7.11 13.82
CA SER A 556 -38.27 -6.99 12.79
C SER A 556 -38.16 -5.67 12.03
N TRP A 557 -38.75 -5.58 10.84
CA TRP A 557 -38.84 -4.32 10.09
C TRP A 557 -39.61 -3.22 10.83
N ALA A 558 -40.58 -3.58 11.69
CA ALA A 558 -41.28 -2.62 12.53
C ALA A 558 -40.33 -1.98 13.55
N GLN A 559 -39.56 -2.81 14.26
CA GLN A 559 -38.53 -2.33 15.19
C GLN A 559 -37.40 -1.58 14.46
N TYR A 560 -37.01 -2.01 13.26
CA TYR A 560 -36.02 -1.31 12.43
C TYR A 560 -36.45 0.12 12.17
N ARG A 561 -37.65 0.31 11.62
CA ARG A 561 -38.19 1.65 11.33
C ARG A 561 -38.31 2.47 12.60
N GLN A 562 -38.85 1.89 13.67
CA GLN A 562 -38.98 2.58 14.95
C GLN A 562 -37.62 3.07 15.47
N ARG A 563 -36.61 2.20 15.51
CA ARG A 563 -35.27 2.55 15.99
C ARG A 563 -34.61 3.65 15.15
N VAL A 564 -34.75 3.60 13.83
CA VAL A 564 -34.23 4.65 12.96
C VAL A 564 -34.97 5.98 13.18
N MET A 565 -36.29 5.96 13.37
CA MET A 565 -37.07 7.17 13.67
C MET A 565 -36.76 7.75 15.05
N GLU A 566 -36.51 6.91 16.06
CA GLU A 566 -36.07 7.34 17.40
C GLU A 566 -34.74 8.11 17.32
N LEU A 567 -33.76 7.59 16.57
CA LEU A 567 -32.48 8.28 16.34
C LEU A 567 -32.67 9.59 15.55
N ALA A 568 -33.53 9.57 14.53
CA ALA A 568 -33.80 10.74 13.69
C ALA A 568 -34.60 11.84 14.42
N GLY A 569 -35.37 11.48 15.44
CA GLY A 569 -36.24 12.39 16.20
C GLY A 569 -35.55 13.18 17.31
N ASP A 570 -34.33 12.79 17.72
CA ASP A 570 -33.54 13.45 18.76
C ASP A 570 -32.15 13.81 18.23
N LEU A 571 -32.07 14.94 17.52
CA LEU A 571 -30.84 15.40 16.87
C LEU A 571 -29.72 15.74 17.88
N ASP A 572 -30.07 16.20 19.09
CA ASP A 572 -29.08 16.52 20.14
C ASP A 572 -28.41 15.25 20.65
N SER A 573 -29.19 14.20 20.89
CA SER A 573 -28.67 12.88 21.23
C SER A 573 -27.85 12.29 20.09
N LEU A 574 -28.34 12.38 18.85
CA LEU A 574 -27.63 11.88 17.67
C LEU A 574 -26.29 12.59 17.44
N ALA A 575 -26.23 13.91 17.66
CA ALA A 575 -24.99 14.68 17.60
C ALA A 575 -23.99 14.25 18.68
N ARG A 576 -24.48 13.95 19.88
CA ARG A 576 -23.65 13.40 20.97
C ARG A 576 -23.13 12.00 20.64
N ILE A 577 -23.97 11.12 20.11
CA ILE A 577 -23.58 9.79 19.63
C ILE A 577 -22.45 9.93 18.61
N ARG A 578 -22.65 10.77 17.58
CA ARG A 578 -21.68 11.02 16.53
C ARG A 578 -20.30 11.45 17.05
N GLY A 579 -20.26 12.35 18.02
CA GLY A 579 -19.01 12.83 18.62
C GLY A 579 -18.23 11.77 19.40
N HIS A 580 -18.87 10.72 19.89
CA HIS A 580 -18.24 9.70 20.76
C HIS A 580 -18.05 8.34 20.09
N LEU A 581 -18.79 8.04 19.02
CA LEU A 581 -18.89 6.69 18.45
C LEU A 581 -17.53 6.11 17.98
N ARG A 582 -16.65 6.96 17.45
CA ARG A 582 -15.28 6.55 17.10
C ARG A 582 -14.52 6.07 18.33
N ALA A 583 -14.56 6.81 19.43
CA ALA A 583 -13.89 6.40 20.67
C ALA A 583 -14.51 5.12 21.24
N VAL A 584 -15.83 4.96 21.14
CA VAL A 584 -16.51 3.71 21.52
C VAL A 584 -15.98 2.52 20.72
N LEU A 585 -15.94 2.63 19.38
CA LEU A 585 -15.39 1.58 18.51
C LEU A 585 -13.92 1.27 18.84
N MET A 586 -13.07 2.30 18.93
CA MET A 586 -11.62 2.15 19.14
C MET A 586 -11.27 1.48 20.48
N ASN A 587 -12.10 1.67 21.50
CA ASN A 587 -11.91 1.08 22.84
C ASN A 587 -12.67 -0.24 23.03
N SER A 588 -13.37 -0.71 21.99
CA SER A 588 -14.12 -1.97 22.03
C SER A 588 -13.28 -3.17 21.61
N PRO A 589 -13.69 -4.40 21.96
CA PRO A 589 -13.08 -5.62 21.45
C PRO A 589 -12.93 -5.70 19.92
N VAL A 590 -13.76 -4.99 19.15
CA VAL A 590 -13.70 -4.96 17.68
C VAL A 590 -12.35 -4.45 17.16
N CYS A 591 -11.67 -3.56 17.91
CA CYS A 591 -10.35 -2.99 17.56
C CYS A 591 -9.22 -3.43 18.51
N ASP A 592 -9.46 -4.40 19.40
CA ASP A 592 -8.47 -4.88 20.36
C ASP A 592 -7.70 -6.10 19.81
N SER A 593 -6.64 -5.79 19.06
CA SER A 593 -5.85 -6.81 18.36
C SER A 593 -5.07 -7.74 19.28
N GLU A 594 -4.63 -7.25 20.45
CA GLU A 594 -3.88 -8.05 21.41
C GLU A 594 -4.79 -9.11 22.05
N ARG A 595 -5.96 -8.67 22.54
CA ARG A 595 -6.96 -9.57 23.12
C ARG A 595 -7.47 -10.57 22.09
N PHE A 596 -7.76 -10.13 20.87
CA PHE A 596 -8.18 -11.04 19.80
C PHE A 596 -7.08 -12.06 19.49
N ALA A 597 -5.82 -11.65 19.36
CA ALA A 597 -4.70 -12.57 19.08
C ALA A 597 -4.52 -13.63 20.17
N GLN A 598 -4.74 -13.26 21.44
CA GLN A 598 -4.73 -14.21 22.55
C GLN A 598 -5.85 -15.25 22.40
N HIS A 599 -7.10 -14.82 22.20
CA HIS A 599 -8.25 -15.73 22.03
C HIS A 599 -8.11 -16.61 20.80
N PHE A 600 -7.67 -16.04 19.68
CA PHE A 600 -7.40 -16.75 18.43
C PHE A 600 -6.30 -17.81 18.63
N GLY A 601 -5.17 -17.44 19.26
CA GLY A 601 -4.09 -18.36 19.59
C GLY A 601 -4.53 -19.49 20.52
N ASN A 602 -5.36 -19.20 21.53
CA ASN A 602 -5.94 -20.20 22.43
C ASN A 602 -6.83 -21.19 21.67
N ALA A 603 -7.66 -20.71 20.75
CA ALA A 603 -8.51 -21.56 19.93
C ALA A 603 -7.69 -22.49 19.02
N LEU A 604 -6.67 -21.97 18.34
CA LEU A 604 -5.76 -22.78 17.51
C LEU A 604 -5.02 -23.84 18.34
N ARG A 605 -4.58 -23.48 19.55
CA ARG A 605 -3.92 -24.42 20.46
C ARG A 605 -4.88 -25.52 20.94
N ALA A 606 -6.12 -25.17 21.27
CA ALA A 606 -7.12 -26.14 21.74
C ALA A 606 -7.43 -27.19 20.67
N ILE A 607 -7.66 -26.79 19.42
CA ILE A 607 -7.93 -27.74 18.32
C ILE A 607 -6.72 -28.60 17.99
N TRP A 608 -5.50 -28.05 18.11
CA TRP A 608 -4.26 -28.82 17.97
C TRP A 608 -4.14 -29.90 19.04
N GLN A 609 -4.32 -29.54 20.32
CA GLN A 609 -4.26 -30.50 21.41
C GLN A 609 -5.29 -31.62 21.26
N ARG A 610 -6.51 -31.28 20.85
CA ARG A 610 -7.55 -32.27 20.58
C ARG A 610 -7.15 -33.24 19.47
N TYR A 611 -6.51 -32.73 18.41
CA TYR A 611 -5.93 -33.55 17.35
C TYR A 611 -4.81 -34.48 17.87
N CYS A 612 -3.90 -33.96 18.70
CA CYS A 612 -2.83 -34.76 19.31
C CYS A 612 -3.37 -35.90 20.20
N GLU A 613 -4.47 -35.65 20.91
CA GLU A 613 -5.19 -36.64 21.73
C GLU A 613 -5.94 -37.70 20.90
N GLY A 614 -6.00 -37.55 19.57
CA GLY A 614 -6.74 -38.47 18.70
C GLY A 614 -8.27 -38.41 18.86
N LYS A 615 -8.78 -37.33 19.47
CA LYS A 615 -10.23 -37.14 19.68
C LYS A 615 -10.90 -36.63 18.39
N PRO A 616 -12.17 -36.99 18.15
CA PRO A 616 -12.91 -36.50 17.00
C PRO A 616 -13.13 -34.99 17.08
N VAL A 617 -13.16 -34.30 15.95
CA VAL A 617 -13.46 -32.86 15.86
C VAL A 617 -14.81 -32.53 16.52
N ALA A 618 -14.85 -31.45 17.30
CA ALA A 618 -16.04 -31.02 18.04
C ALA A 618 -16.12 -29.49 18.08
N ALA A 619 -17.32 -28.92 18.15
CA ALA A 619 -17.47 -27.47 18.28
C ALA A 619 -16.73 -26.95 19.53
N LEU A 620 -16.10 -25.79 19.41
CA LEU A 620 -15.29 -25.17 20.45
C LEU A 620 -15.91 -23.82 20.82
N THR A 621 -16.05 -23.54 22.10
CA THR A 621 -16.48 -22.23 22.60
C THR A 621 -15.45 -21.69 23.57
N LEU A 622 -15.12 -20.40 23.42
CA LEU A 622 -14.30 -19.66 24.36
C LEU A 622 -15.21 -18.73 25.19
N ASP A 623 -14.98 -18.69 26.49
CA ASP A 623 -15.62 -17.71 27.38
C ASP A 623 -14.90 -16.35 27.36
N ALA A 624 -15.44 -15.36 28.07
CA ALA A 624 -14.90 -13.99 28.09
C ALA A 624 -13.44 -13.90 28.57
N GLN A 625 -12.94 -14.90 29.30
CA GLN A 625 -11.58 -15.02 29.80
C GLN A 625 -10.68 -15.81 28.83
N GLY A 626 -11.22 -16.25 27.69
CA GLY A 626 -10.50 -17.04 26.69
C GLY A 626 -10.32 -18.51 27.07
N GLN A 627 -11.05 -19.04 28.07
CA GLN A 627 -11.01 -20.46 28.41
C GLN A 627 -11.78 -21.26 27.37
N ALA A 628 -11.12 -22.26 26.79
CA ALA A 628 -11.67 -23.07 25.71
C ALA A 628 -12.42 -24.30 26.26
N ARG A 629 -13.60 -24.60 25.71
CA ARG A 629 -14.35 -25.83 26.02
C ARG A 629 -14.94 -26.44 24.74
N PHE A 630 -14.77 -27.74 24.56
CA PHE A 630 -15.39 -28.48 23.47
C PHE A 630 -16.81 -28.93 23.83
N ALA A 631 -17.69 -28.97 22.84
CA ALA A 631 -19.03 -29.52 22.99
C ALA A 631 -18.97 -31.00 23.42
N GLY A 632 -19.67 -31.33 24.50
CA GLY A 632 -19.68 -32.67 25.10
C GLY A 632 -18.64 -32.90 26.19
N ASP A 633 -17.64 -32.02 26.34
CA ASP A 633 -16.63 -32.13 27.40
C ASP A 633 -17.11 -31.35 28.65
N THR A 634 -16.92 -31.93 29.84
CA THR A 634 -17.35 -31.33 31.12
C THR A 634 -16.34 -30.33 31.69
N ALA A 635 -15.06 -30.51 31.39
CA ALA A 635 -13.96 -29.67 31.85
C ALA A 635 -13.48 -28.70 30.74
N ALA A 636 -12.91 -27.57 31.15
CA ALA A 636 -12.21 -26.68 30.22
C ALA A 636 -10.90 -27.33 29.73
N VAL A 637 -10.44 -26.93 28.54
CA VAL A 637 -9.18 -27.39 27.95
C VAL A 637 -8.03 -26.72 28.69
N GLU A 638 -7.15 -27.52 29.28
CA GLU A 638 -5.88 -27.04 29.82
C GLU A 638 -4.90 -26.79 28.66
N LEU A 639 -4.66 -25.53 28.33
CA LEU A 639 -3.78 -25.15 27.21
C LEU A 639 -2.31 -25.30 27.59
N ARG A 640 -1.59 -26.08 26.81
CA ARG A 640 -0.15 -26.30 26.91
C ARG A 640 0.54 -25.52 25.81
N HIS A 641 1.43 -24.62 26.20
CA HIS A 641 2.18 -23.80 25.26
C HIS A 641 3.66 -24.19 25.31
N PRO A 642 4.40 -23.99 24.20
CA PRO A 642 5.85 -24.14 24.26
C PRO A 642 6.38 -23.18 25.32
N LEU A 643 7.40 -23.63 26.05
CA LEU A 643 8.15 -22.74 26.92
C LEU A 643 8.54 -21.53 26.08
N ALA A 644 8.16 -20.34 26.55
CA ALA A 644 8.70 -19.13 25.97
C ALA A 644 10.23 -19.30 26.04
N PRO A 645 10.96 -19.01 24.94
CA PRO A 645 12.42 -18.95 25.05
C PRO A 645 12.73 -18.09 26.28
N ALA A 646 13.66 -18.57 27.12
CA ALA A 646 14.14 -17.79 28.27
C ALA A 646 14.34 -16.38 27.75
N ALA A 647 13.58 -15.41 28.31
CA ALA A 647 13.37 -14.11 27.70
C ALA A 647 14.68 -13.72 27.03
N ASP A 648 14.71 -13.78 25.69
CA ASP A 648 15.82 -13.20 24.96
C ASP A 648 15.77 -11.78 25.48
N GLU A 649 16.75 -11.38 26.30
CA GLU A 649 16.77 -10.08 26.95
C GLU A 649 16.94 -9.09 25.82
N GLY A 650 15.85 -8.84 25.10
CA GLY A 650 15.75 -7.86 24.05
C GLY A 650 16.23 -6.59 24.69
N PHE A 651 17.16 -5.93 24.01
CA PHE A 651 17.66 -4.67 24.49
C PHE A 651 16.46 -3.75 24.74
N ALA A 652 16.30 -3.34 25.99
CA ALA A 652 15.29 -2.39 26.41
C ALA A 652 16.01 -1.25 27.12
N PHE A 653 15.67 -0.01 26.77
CA PHE A 653 16.17 1.14 27.51
C PHE A 653 15.61 1.10 28.93
N LYS A 654 16.52 0.94 29.92
CA LYS A 654 16.19 0.98 31.34
C LYS A 654 16.83 2.21 31.95
N PHE A 655 16.07 3.28 32.13
CA PHE A 655 16.49 4.50 32.83
C PHE A 655 15.52 4.84 33.97
N GLN A 656 16.01 5.60 34.95
CA GLN A 656 15.26 6.09 36.08
C GLN A 656 14.44 7.33 35.71
N GLY A 657 13.17 7.32 36.11
CA GLY A 657 12.22 8.39 35.85
C GLY A 657 11.72 8.43 34.41
N LYS A 658 11.02 9.51 34.06
CA LYS A 658 10.51 9.77 32.70
C LYS A 658 11.41 10.77 31.98
N VAL A 659 11.35 10.78 30.65
CA VAL A 659 11.90 11.85 29.82
C VAL A 659 10.99 13.06 29.94
N VAL A 660 11.49 14.12 30.59
CA VAL A 660 10.75 15.36 30.80
C VAL A 660 10.88 16.22 29.55
N THR A 661 9.76 16.40 28.85
CA THR A 661 9.68 17.09 27.56
C THR A 661 8.98 18.42 27.73
N LEU A 662 9.59 19.51 27.26
CA LEU A 662 8.98 20.83 27.24
C LEU A 662 8.74 21.27 25.79
N ASP A 663 7.49 21.48 25.40
CA ASP A 663 7.08 21.90 24.05
C ASP A 663 6.59 23.35 24.07
N HIS A 664 7.43 24.27 23.57
CA HIS A 664 7.06 25.66 23.41
C HIS A 664 6.51 25.91 22.00
N GLY A 665 5.20 26.13 21.92
CA GLY A 665 4.43 26.29 20.68
C GLY A 665 3.47 25.12 20.40
N GLY A 666 3.51 24.02 21.15
CA GLY A 666 2.60 22.88 20.96
C GLY A 666 2.85 22.11 19.66
N THR A 667 4.06 22.14 19.10
CA THR A 667 4.37 21.50 17.81
C THR A 667 4.43 19.99 17.91
N LEU A 668 4.90 19.45 19.03
CA LEU A 668 4.90 18.02 19.29
C LEU A 668 3.48 17.54 19.55
N LEU A 669 2.71 18.27 20.37
CA LEU A 669 1.31 17.96 20.67
C LEU A 669 0.43 17.91 19.42
N ALA A 670 0.69 18.78 18.44
CA ALA A 670 -0.01 18.77 17.15
C ALA A 670 0.39 17.60 16.23
N SER A 671 1.41 16.81 16.58
CA SER A 671 1.92 15.72 15.74
C SER A 671 1.27 14.37 16.08
N ALA A 672 1.04 13.54 15.06
CA ALA A 672 0.59 12.16 15.25
C ALA A 672 1.59 11.30 16.07
N GLN A 673 2.86 11.70 16.11
CA GLN A 673 3.92 11.01 16.85
C GLN A 673 3.70 11.09 18.38
N PHE A 674 3.08 12.16 18.88
CA PHE A 674 2.87 12.36 20.31
C PHE A 674 2.02 11.26 20.95
N VAL A 675 0.97 10.80 20.26
CA VAL A 675 0.11 9.70 20.74
C VAL A 675 0.92 8.41 20.93
N VAL A 676 1.83 8.13 20.02
CA VAL A 676 2.72 6.95 20.08
C VAL A 676 3.69 7.08 21.26
N LEU A 677 4.31 8.26 21.41
CA LEU A 677 5.25 8.52 22.51
C LEU A 677 4.56 8.45 23.88
N GLN A 678 3.33 8.95 24.02
CA GLN A 678 2.63 8.89 25.29
C GLN A 678 2.25 7.47 25.72
N LYS A 679 1.84 6.62 24.76
CA LYS A 679 1.52 5.22 25.04
C LYS A 679 2.71 4.42 25.58
N MET A 680 3.95 4.88 25.35
CA MET A 680 5.15 4.24 25.91
C MET A 680 5.29 4.46 27.42
N ALA A 681 4.50 5.35 28.03
CA ALA A 681 4.57 5.75 29.44
C ALA A 681 5.98 6.22 29.90
N ALA A 682 6.86 6.54 28.95
CA ALA A 682 8.25 6.94 29.20
C ALA A 682 8.46 8.46 29.24
N PHE A 683 7.46 9.25 28.84
CA PHE A 683 7.53 10.71 28.72
C PHE A 683 6.62 11.41 29.73
N SER A 684 7.05 12.59 30.21
CA SER A 684 6.24 13.54 30.98
C SER A 684 6.33 14.89 30.29
N THR A 685 5.22 15.39 29.76
CA THR A 685 5.24 16.54 28.83
C THR A 685 4.63 17.79 29.44
N VAL A 686 5.30 18.93 29.27
CA VAL A 686 4.81 20.26 29.59
C VAL A 686 4.71 21.05 28.29
N ALA A 687 3.54 21.55 27.93
CA ALA A 687 3.33 22.26 26.67
C ALA A 687 2.74 23.65 26.89
N PHE A 688 3.39 24.66 26.32
CA PHE A 688 2.91 26.03 26.26
C PHE A 688 2.41 26.30 24.84
N ASP A 689 1.14 26.65 24.71
CA ASP A 689 0.51 26.93 23.42
C ASP A 689 0.01 28.38 23.39
N PRO A 690 0.83 29.32 22.87
CA PRO A 690 0.48 30.73 22.78
C PRO A 690 -0.79 31.01 21.97
N THR A 691 -1.09 30.18 20.97
CA THR A 691 -2.21 30.38 20.04
C THR A 691 -3.43 29.52 20.37
N SER A 692 -3.29 28.57 21.29
CA SER A 692 -4.33 27.62 21.70
C SER A 692 -4.93 26.84 20.53
N ARG A 693 -4.06 26.43 19.61
CA ARG A 693 -4.40 25.65 18.41
C ARG A 693 -4.65 24.16 18.69
N ILE A 694 -4.36 23.67 19.89
CA ILE A 694 -4.59 22.26 20.26
C ILE A 694 -6.04 22.06 20.73
N ASP A 695 -6.93 21.73 19.78
CA ASP A 695 -8.37 21.55 20.03
C ASP A 695 -8.73 20.29 20.85
N ASN A 696 -7.86 19.28 20.88
CA ASN A 696 -8.08 17.99 21.52
C ASN A 696 -7.24 17.78 22.81
N ALA A 697 -6.71 18.84 23.42
CA ALA A 697 -5.77 18.75 24.55
C ALA A 697 -6.30 17.88 25.71
N ARG A 698 -7.61 17.94 26.03
CA ARG A 698 -8.21 17.10 27.09
C ARG A 698 -8.08 15.61 26.80
N HIS A 699 -8.23 15.19 25.55
CA HIS A 699 -8.05 13.80 25.16
C HIS A 699 -6.58 13.40 25.26
N LEU A 700 -5.67 14.26 24.80
CA LEU A 700 -4.23 14.04 24.92
C LEU A 700 -3.77 13.89 26.37
N MET A 701 -4.37 14.64 27.29
CA MET A 701 -4.12 14.53 28.74
C MET A 701 -4.59 13.20 29.35
N GLN A 702 -5.48 12.45 28.68
CA GLN A 702 -5.92 11.13 29.15
C GLN A 702 -4.95 10.01 28.75
N LEU A 703 -4.06 10.25 27.78
CA LEU A 703 -3.14 9.24 27.24
C LEU A 703 -1.87 9.07 28.07
N GLY A 704 -1.54 10.03 28.94
CA GLY A 704 -0.33 10.01 29.75
C GLY A 704 -0.10 11.34 30.49
N GLU A 705 1.10 11.53 31.03
CA GLU A 705 1.44 12.76 31.79
C GLU A 705 1.63 13.94 30.84
N LEU A 706 0.65 14.83 30.80
CA LEU A 706 0.67 16.08 30.04
C LEU A 706 0.16 17.25 30.88
N HIS A 707 0.98 18.28 31.03
CA HIS A 707 0.61 19.58 31.57
C HIS A 707 0.48 20.59 30.42
N TYR A 708 -0.74 20.98 30.08
CA TYR A 708 -1.04 21.86 28.95
C TYR A 708 -1.43 23.26 29.43
N TYR A 709 -0.73 24.28 28.93
CA TYR A 709 -0.93 25.69 29.25
C TYR A 709 -1.35 26.45 27.97
N PRO A 710 -2.66 26.55 27.69
CA PRO A 710 -3.17 27.35 26.58
C PRO A 710 -3.03 28.85 26.90
N HIS A 711 -2.86 29.68 25.86
CA HIS A 711 -2.75 31.14 25.97
C HIS A 711 -1.60 31.61 26.87
N ALA A 712 -0.50 30.88 26.89
CA ALA A 712 0.72 31.24 27.61
C ALA A 712 1.95 30.90 26.77
N ALA A 713 2.99 31.73 26.87
CA ALA A 713 4.27 31.52 26.21
C ALA A 713 5.43 31.46 27.21
N LEU A 714 6.56 30.91 26.77
CA LEU A 714 7.84 31.14 27.41
C LEU A 714 8.51 32.37 26.80
N GLY A 715 9.28 33.10 27.60
CA GLY A 715 9.97 34.32 27.16
C GLY A 715 10.71 35.01 28.30
N ASN A 716 10.70 36.34 28.31
CA ASN A 716 11.40 37.16 29.30
C ASN A 716 10.60 37.45 30.59
N GLY A 717 9.41 36.87 30.74
CA GLY A 717 8.54 37.10 31.90
C GLY A 717 7.79 38.44 31.90
N GLN A 718 7.90 39.23 30.83
CA GLN A 718 7.05 40.39 30.58
C GLN A 718 5.91 40.02 29.63
N PRO A 719 4.73 40.67 29.70
CA PRO A 719 3.66 40.42 28.75
C PRO A 719 4.14 40.61 27.30
N ALA A 720 3.90 39.61 26.45
CA ALA A 720 4.15 39.68 25.01
C ALA A 720 2.86 40.03 24.27
N THR A 721 2.98 40.36 22.98
CA THR A 721 1.82 40.54 22.10
C THR A 721 1.62 39.26 21.29
N LEU A 722 0.43 38.66 21.39
CA LEU A 722 -0.05 37.66 20.44
C LEU A 722 -0.66 38.38 19.24
N TYR A 723 -0.05 38.22 18.07
CA TYR A 723 -0.55 38.70 16.79
C TYR A 723 -1.48 37.62 16.21
N ALA A 724 -2.79 37.82 16.36
CA ALA A 724 -3.79 36.94 15.78
C ALA A 724 -4.02 37.31 14.31
N CYS A 725 -3.76 36.39 13.40
CA CYS A 725 -3.78 36.60 11.96
C CYS A 725 -5.01 35.99 11.30
N LEU A 726 -5.36 36.48 10.10
CA LEU A 726 -6.45 35.91 9.29
C LEU A 726 -6.20 34.43 8.94
N ASP A 727 -4.94 34.08 8.68
CA ASP A 727 -4.50 32.70 8.66
C ASP A 727 -4.08 32.29 10.08
N PRO A 728 -4.80 31.36 10.75
CA PRO A 728 -4.45 30.91 12.09
C PRO A 728 -3.04 30.32 12.19
N ALA A 729 -2.51 29.73 11.10
CA ALA A 729 -1.15 29.18 11.07
C ALA A 729 -0.06 30.26 11.16
N MET A 730 -0.42 31.52 10.88
CA MET A 730 0.46 32.69 10.98
C MET A 730 0.23 33.47 12.28
N SER A 731 -0.58 32.97 13.20
CA SER A 731 -0.75 33.63 14.51
C SER A 731 0.42 33.26 15.43
N ALA A 732 0.99 34.24 16.13
CA ALA A 732 2.23 34.02 16.90
C ALA A 732 2.55 35.15 17.89
N THR A 733 3.60 34.97 18.71
CA THR A 733 4.14 36.06 19.55
C THR A 733 5.13 36.97 18.82
N LEU A 734 5.71 36.51 17.70
CA LEU A 734 6.47 37.37 16.78
C LEU A 734 5.52 38.07 15.80
N GLU A 735 5.88 39.27 15.33
CA GLU A 735 5.02 40.04 14.42
C GLU A 735 5.15 39.53 12.96
N PRO A 736 4.06 39.22 12.24
CA PRO A 736 4.15 38.69 10.87
C PRO A 736 4.67 39.70 9.84
N LEU A 737 5.45 39.24 8.86
CA LEU A 737 5.98 40.06 7.76
C LEU A 737 4.94 40.20 6.63
N ALA A 738 4.16 41.31 6.63
CA ALA A 738 3.33 41.90 5.56
C ALA A 738 2.37 41.03 4.70
N ALA A 739 2.46 39.70 4.68
CA ALA A 739 1.69 38.80 3.82
C ALA A 739 0.42 38.22 4.48
N SER A 740 0.27 38.34 5.80
CA SER A 740 -0.97 37.97 6.52
C SER A 740 -1.54 39.20 7.23
N ALA A 741 -2.86 39.43 7.09
CA ALA A 741 -3.52 40.52 7.79
C ALA A 741 -3.64 40.18 9.29
N VAL A 742 -3.03 40.99 10.16
CA VAL A 742 -3.22 40.91 11.62
C VAL A 742 -4.64 41.37 11.94
N LEU A 743 -5.45 40.46 12.47
CA LEU A 743 -6.83 40.72 12.90
C LEU A 743 -6.89 41.37 14.28
N ALA A 744 -6.03 40.93 15.20
CA ALA A 744 -5.99 41.44 16.56
C ALA A 744 -4.60 41.34 17.19
N ARG A 745 -4.32 42.25 18.13
CA ARG A 745 -3.12 42.25 18.98
C ARG A 745 -3.59 42.03 20.41
N LEU A 746 -3.27 40.88 20.99
CA LEU A 746 -3.75 40.46 22.30
C LEU A 746 -2.58 40.39 23.28
N ALA A 747 -2.78 40.85 24.52
CA ALA A 747 -1.77 40.70 25.56
C ALA A 747 -1.68 39.21 25.97
N LEU A 748 -0.47 38.66 25.95
CA LEU A 748 -0.18 37.27 26.28
C LEU A 748 0.80 37.21 27.46
N PRO A 749 0.49 36.48 28.54
CA PRO A 749 1.45 36.28 29.62
C PRO A 749 2.63 35.43 29.13
N THR A 750 3.85 35.86 29.47
CA THR A 750 5.06 35.04 29.29
C THR A 750 5.68 34.66 30.62
N LEU A 751 6.34 33.51 30.67
CA LEU A 751 7.14 33.07 31.81
C LEU A 751 8.60 32.88 31.41
N LYS A 752 9.52 33.26 32.32
CA LYS A 752 10.93 32.87 32.18
C LYS A 752 11.05 31.38 32.45
N LEU A 753 11.76 30.65 31.59
CA LEU A 753 11.99 29.22 31.77
C LEU A 753 12.65 28.92 33.14
N ASP A 754 13.60 29.77 33.58
CA ASP A 754 14.24 29.64 34.90
C ASP A 754 13.36 30.06 36.09
N ALA A 755 12.19 30.66 35.86
CA ALA A 755 11.27 31.07 36.92
C ALA A 755 10.15 30.05 37.20
N ILE A 756 10.10 28.92 36.47
CA ILE A 756 9.07 27.89 36.67
C ILE A 756 9.43 27.06 37.91
N ASN A 757 8.79 27.37 39.04
CA ASN A 757 8.97 26.64 40.29
C ASN A 757 8.41 25.22 40.19
N GLY A 758 9.19 24.22 40.59
CA GLY A 758 8.77 22.81 40.58
C GLY A 758 8.86 22.12 39.23
N LEU A 759 9.41 22.77 38.20
CA LEU A 759 9.72 22.11 36.92
C LEU A 759 10.86 21.10 37.14
N PRO A 760 10.67 19.80 36.84
CA PRO A 760 11.75 18.83 36.84
C PRO A 760 12.84 19.22 35.81
N ALA A 761 14.05 18.66 35.93
CA ALA A 761 15.09 18.87 34.92
C ALA A 761 14.55 18.51 33.52
N VAL A 762 14.53 19.48 32.61
CA VAL A 762 13.97 19.33 31.25
C VAL A 762 14.95 18.53 30.42
N ASP A 763 14.64 17.28 30.09
CA ASP A 763 15.50 16.41 29.28
C ASP A 763 15.48 16.83 27.80
N TRP A 764 14.29 17.17 27.27
CA TRP A 764 14.09 17.51 25.86
C TRP A 764 13.27 18.79 25.72
N LEU A 765 13.90 19.86 25.21
CA LEU A 765 13.26 21.15 24.94
C LEU A 765 12.94 21.27 23.44
N LEU A 766 11.70 21.57 23.11
CA LEU A 766 11.26 21.93 21.77
C LEU A 766 10.92 23.42 21.71
N LEU A 767 11.50 24.10 20.74
CA LEU A 767 11.26 25.50 20.42
C LEU A 767 10.66 25.58 19.02
N ASP A 768 9.54 26.26 18.87
CA ASP A 768 8.99 26.55 17.54
C ASP A 768 9.70 27.72 16.86
N ASN A 769 9.24 28.04 15.65
CA ASN A 769 9.77 29.09 14.79
C ASN A 769 8.88 30.34 14.76
N LEU A 770 7.74 30.33 15.44
CA LEU A 770 6.77 31.42 15.41
C LEU A 770 6.85 32.27 16.67
N ASN A 771 7.35 31.72 17.78
CA ASN A 771 7.51 32.40 19.04
C ASN A 771 8.97 32.80 19.31
N ASP A 772 9.18 33.68 20.30
CA ASP A 772 10.50 34.23 20.64
C ASP A 772 11.41 33.19 21.33
N SER A 773 11.98 32.31 20.51
CA SER A 773 12.88 31.24 20.93
C SER A 773 14.20 31.77 21.51
N LEU A 774 14.63 32.99 21.17
CA LEU A 774 15.85 33.58 21.73
C LEU A 774 15.62 34.01 23.18
N ALA A 775 14.50 34.67 23.48
CA ALA A 775 14.16 35.02 24.86
C ALA A 775 14.04 33.78 25.76
N VAL A 776 13.53 32.66 25.25
CA VAL A 776 13.48 31.38 25.99
C VAL A 776 14.88 30.88 26.33
N ILE A 777 15.82 30.94 25.37
CA ILE A 777 17.21 30.51 25.59
C ILE A 777 17.92 31.46 26.57
N GLU A 778 17.78 32.78 26.39
CA GLU A 778 18.46 33.78 27.21
C GLU A 778 18.00 33.76 28.67
N HIS A 779 16.72 33.50 28.92
CA HIS A 779 16.12 33.44 30.26
C HIS A 779 15.88 32.02 30.77
N GLY A 780 16.51 31.05 30.13
CA GLY A 780 16.44 29.62 30.47
C GLY A 780 17.79 28.97 30.73
N GLN A 781 18.85 29.76 30.95
CA GLN A 781 20.23 29.27 31.02
C GLN A 781 20.43 28.23 32.12
N ARG A 782 19.79 28.41 33.29
CA ARG A 782 19.91 27.46 34.41
C ARG A 782 19.25 26.13 34.05
N THR A 783 18.02 26.16 33.52
CA THR A 783 17.31 24.95 33.09
C THR A 783 18.05 24.26 31.93
N LEU A 784 18.55 25.03 30.97
CA LEU A 784 19.29 24.52 29.81
C LEU A 784 20.64 23.89 30.16
N ALA A 785 21.21 24.20 31.33
CA ALA A 785 22.46 23.59 31.81
C ALA A 785 22.31 22.08 32.06
N ASP A 786 21.10 21.61 32.38
CA ASP A 786 20.80 20.20 32.61
C ASP A 786 20.03 19.53 31.45
N THR A 787 19.64 20.30 30.42
CA THR A 787 18.91 19.78 29.26
C THR A 787 19.74 18.90 28.33
N LEU A 788 19.20 17.74 27.95
CA LEU A 788 19.94 16.75 27.16
C LEU A 788 19.81 16.97 25.65
N LEU A 789 18.70 17.55 25.20
CA LEU A 789 18.43 17.78 23.79
C LEU A 789 17.62 19.06 23.60
N VAL A 790 18.06 19.92 22.70
CA VAL A 790 17.24 21.04 22.21
C VAL A 790 16.90 20.79 20.74
N GLN A 791 15.60 20.75 20.44
CA GLN A 791 15.06 20.84 19.08
C GLN A 791 14.56 22.26 18.87
N ALA A 792 15.06 22.97 17.87
CA ALA A 792 14.53 24.28 17.50
C ALA A 792 14.07 24.27 16.05
N ARG A 793 12.80 24.59 15.80
CA ARG A 793 12.33 24.81 14.45
C ARG A 793 12.89 26.13 13.95
N VAL A 794 13.52 26.09 12.78
CA VAL A 794 14.14 27.25 12.15
C VAL A 794 13.54 27.48 10.77
N ASN A 795 13.36 28.73 10.40
CA ASN A 795 12.92 29.13 9.07
C ASN A 795 14.10 29.48 8.19
N PHE A 796 14.00 29.12 6.92
CA PHE A 796 14.91 29.56 5.86
C PHE A 796 14.26 30.65 4.98
N VAL A 797 12.95 30.82 5.13
CA VAL A 797 12.18 31.95 4.60
C VAL A 797 11.46 32.61 5.78
N PRO A 798 11.90 33.80 6.24
CA PRO A 798 11.26 34.48 7.36
C PRO A 798 9.78 34.78 7.07
N THR A 799 8.92 34.45 8.03
CA THR A 799 7.49 34.74 8.00
C THR A 799 7.09 35.79 9.03
N HIS A 800 7.92 35.99 10.06
CA HIS A 800 7.72 36.96 11.13
C HIS A 800 9.02 37.74 11.37
N ASP A 801 8.87 38.97 11.83
CA ASP A 801 9.97 39.82 12.23
C ASP A 801 10.72 39.20 13.42
N GLN A 802 12.03 39.41 13.45
CA GLN A 802 12.93 38.90 14.49
C GLN A 802 12.92 37.36 14.67
N GLN A 803 12.47 36.60 13.66
CA GLN A 803 12.63 35.14 13.67
C GLN A 803 14.11 34.76 13.68
N ALA A 804 14.49 33.95 14.68
CA ALA A 804 15.86 33.51 14.83
C ALA A 804 16.24 32.47 13.77
N ASP A 805 17.35 32.73 13.08
CA ASP A 805 17.96 31.73 12.19
C ASP A 805 18.75 30.67 12.98
N VAL A 806 19.12 29.60 12.28
CA VAL A 806 19.91 28.50 12.86
C VAL A 806 21.26 28.97 13.40
N GLY A 807 21.88 29.98 12.80
CA GLY A 807 23.18 30.51 13.21
C GLY A 807 23.11 31.27 14.54
N LEU A 808 22.07 32.07 14.75
CA LEU A 808 21.79 32.77 16.01
C LEU A 808 21.52 31.77 17.13
N ILE A 809 20.61 30.82 16.91
CA ILE A 809 20.31 29.77 17.89
C ILE A 809 21.56 28.95 18.20
N SER A 810 22.34 28.56 17.18
CA SER A 810 23.60 27.82 17.36
C SER A 810 24.60 28.59 18.21
N ARG A 811 24.78 29.90 17.98
CA ARG A 811 25.69 30.73 18.78
C ARG A 811 25.25 30.82 20.24
N CYS A 812 23.95 30.96 20.49
CA CYS A 812 23.43 31.04 21.86
C CYS A 812 23.57 29.70 22.60
N LEU A 813 23.18 28.59 21.96
CA LEU A 813 23.27 27.26 22.55
C LEU A 813 24.71 26.75 22.69
N ALA A 814 25.63 27.15 21.82
CA ALA A 814 27.05 26.82 21.93
C ALA A 814 27.69 27.36 23.22
N ARG A 815 27.26 28.55 23.69
CA ARG A 815 27.71 29.10 24.98
C ARG A 815 27.23 28.28 26.18
N LEU A 816 26.22 27.43 25.98
CA LEU A 816 25.64 26.53 26.97
C LEU A 816 26.09 25.07 26.75
N GLY A 817 27.14 24.85 25.95
CA GLY A 817 27.73 23.53 25.74
C GLY A 817 26.91 22.60 24.83
N PHE A 818 26.16 23.16 23.88
CA PHE A 818 25.49 22.40 22.83
C PHE A 818 26.15 22.60 21.46
N SER A 819 26.19 21.54 20.67
CA SER A 819 26.64 21.54 19.27
C SER A 819 25.48 21.21 18.34
N PHE A 820 25.38 21.95 17.24
CA PHE A 820 24.47 21.60 16.16
C PHE A 820 24.82 20.21 15.60
N TYR A 821 23.85 19.30 15.55
CA TYR A 821 24.05 17.94 15.05
C TYR A 821 23.55 17.78 13.62
N ARG A 822 22.24 17.95 13.40
CA ARG A 822 21.63 17.82 12.08
C ARG A 822 20.29 18.54 11.99
N LEU A 823 19.83 18.75 10.76
CA LEU A 823 18.43 19.09 10.49
C LEU A 823 17.59 17.81 10.41
N ASN A 824 16.37 17.91 10.93
CA ASN A 824 15.33 16.90 10.85
C ASN A 824 14.04 17.53 10.31
N ASN A 825 13.09 16.71 9.84
CA ASN A 825 11.76 17.16 9.39
C ASN A 825 11.79 18.35 8.40
N LEU A 826 12.60 18.25 7.35
CA LEU A 826 12.73 19.27 6.31
C LEU A 826 11.38 19.55 5.61
N GLN A 827 10.84 20.76 5.75
CA GLN A 827 9.61 21.18 5.08
C GLN A 827 9.91 22.08 3.91
N HIS A 828 9.46 21.67 2.73
CA HIS A 828 9.66 22.42 1.49
C HIS A 828 8.35 23.07 1.06
N GLN A 829 8.45 24.15 0.29
CA GLN A 829 7.29 24.78 -0.31
C GLN A 829 6.60 23.78 -1.26
N PRO A 830 5.26 23.67 -1.23
CA PRO A 830 4.55 22.79 -2.15
C PRO A 830 4.89 23.12 -3.60
N GLN A 831 5.33 22.12 -4.36
CA GLN A 831 5.73 22.24 -5.78
C GLN A 831 7.02 23.05 -6.03
N ALA A 832 7.81 23.35 -5.01
CA ALA A 832 9.14 23.95 -5.14
C ALA A 832 10.18 23.23 -4.25
N SER A 833 11.46 23.37 -4.61
CA SER A 833 12.58 22.81 -3.83
C SER A 833 13.07 23.77 -2.73
N GLN A 834 12.43 24.93 -2.56
CA GLN A 834 12.78 25.86 -1.49
C GLN A 834 12.42 25.25 -0.14
N LEU A 835 13.43 25.06 0.70
CA LEU A 835 13.25 24.70 2.10
C LEU A 835 12.62 25.89 2.83
N LEU A 836 11.47 25.68 3.47
CA LEU A 836 10.78 26.70 4.24
C LEU A 836 11.24 26.67 5.69
N CYS A 837 11.24 25.47 6.31
CA CYS A 837 11.67 25.29 7.68
C CYS A 837 12.21 23.88 7.94
N ALA A 838 12.90 23.71 9.06
CA ALA A 838 13.38 22.42 9.53
C ALA A 838 13.51 22.42 11.06
N ASP A 839 13.56 21.23 11.65
CA ASP A 839 13.86 21.06 13.07
C ASP A 839 15.38 20.88 13.24
N ALA A 840 16.07 21.89 13.76
CA ALA A 840 17.49 21.83 14.08
C ALA A 840 17.71 21.13 15.42
N LEU A 841 18.51 20.06 15.42
CA LEU A 841 18.83 19.29 16.63
C LEU A 841 20.18 19.71 17.20
N PHE A 842 20.19 20.03 18.48
CA PHE A 842 21.38 20.44 19.22
C PHE A 842 21.66 19.43 20.33
N LEU A 843 22.79 18.76 20.23
CA LEU A 843 23.25 17.76 21.20
C LEU A 843 24.30 18.39 22.12
N PRO A 844 24.50 17.86 23.33
CA PRO A 844 25.59 18.31 24.19
C PRO A 844 26.93 18.13 23.46
N ASP A 845 27.86 19.07 23.62
CA ASP A 845 29.20 18.96 23.06
C ASP A 845 30.02 17.86 23.75
N ALA A 846 31.25 17.60 23.29
CA ALA A 846 32.08 16.54 23.84
C ALA A 846 32.37 16.71 25.34
N ALA A 847 32.56 17.95 25.81
CA ALA A 847 32.85 18.23 27.22
C ALA A 847 31.61 17.97 28.09
N ARG A 848 30.44 18.39 27.60
CA ARG A 848 29.17 18.19 28.30
C ARG A 848 28.70 16.74 28.26
N LEU A 849 28.84 16.05 27.13
CA LEU A 849 28.57 14.62 27.00
C LEU A 849 29.39 13.81 28.00
N ALA A 850 30.67 14.16 28.20
CA ALA A 850 31.53 13.50 29.18
C ALA A 850 31.05 13.67 30.62
N ALA A 851 30.40 14.79 30.94
CA ALA A 851 29.87 15.10 32.27
C ALA A 851 28.48 14.50 32.55
N LEU A 852 27.79 13.93 31.54
CA LEU A 852 26.47 13.32 31.74
C LEU A 852 26.58 12.03 32.57
N SER A 853 25.64 11.87 33.51
CA SER A 853 25.42 10.61 34.22
C SER A 853 24.92 9.51 33.28
N ASP A 854 25.09 8.24 33.69
CA ASP A 854 24.60 7.09 32.91
C ASP A 854 23.11 7.17 32.63
N ASN A 855 22.32 7.63 33.61
CA ASN A 855 20.88 7.82 33.44
C ASN A 855 20.53 8.87 32.37
N GLN A 856 21.28 9.97 32.33
CA GLN A 856 21.11 11.02 31.32
C GLN A 856 21.54 10.52 29.93
N ARG A 857 22.64 9.77 29.85
CA ARG A 857 23.08 9.13 28.60
C ARG A 857 22.04 8.15 28.07
N LEU A 858 21.41 7.35 28.94
CA LEU A 858 20.32 6.43 28.59
C LEU A 858 19.08 7.16 28.09
N LYS A 859 18.64 8.22 28.77
CA LYS A 859 17.50 9.05 28.34
C LYS A 859 17.77 9.71 26.98
N LEU A 860 18.96 10.28 26.79
CA LEU A 860 19.35 10.90 25.52
C LEU A 860 19.41 9.85 24.40
N ALA A 861 20.02 8.68 24.64
CA ALA A 861 20.06 7.58 23.68
C ALA A 861 18.66 7.08 23.31
N PHE A 862 17.76 6.96 24.30
CA PHE A 862 16.36 6.57 24.08
C PHE A 862 15.61 7.58 23.21
N VAL A 863 15.76 8.89 23.46
CA VAL A 863 15.12 9.93 22.64
C VAL A 863 15.69 9.93 21.22
N LEU A 864 17.01 9.84 21.06
CA LEU A 864 17.67 9.80 19.76
C LEU A 864 17.28 8.57 18.93
N HIS A 865 17.14 7.41 19.58
CA HIS A 865 16.62 6.19 18.97
C HIS A 865 15.14 6.36 18.58
N THR A 866 14.28 6.61 19.57
CA THR A 866 12.82 6.50 19.44
C THR A 866 12.21 7.62 18.61
N VAL A 867 12.73 8.85 18.73
CA VAL A 867 12.14 10.03 18.09
C VAL A 867 12.81 10.33 16.75
N TYR A 868 14.13 10.15 16.66
CA TYR A 868 14.93 10.64 15.54
C TYR A 868 15.60 9.53 14.72
N ALA A 869 15.54 8.26 15.13
CA ALA A 869 16.26 7.16 14.48
C ALA A 869 17.77 7.44 14.30
N ALA A 870 18.39 8.16 15.24
CA ALA A 870 19.83 8.42 15.30
C ALA A 870 20.54 7.27 16.03
N HIS A 871 20.49 6.07 15.43
CA HIS A 871 20.92 4.83 16.07
C HIS A 871 22.43 4.77 16.33
N ASP A 872 23.22 5.47 15.52
CA ASP A 872 24.66 5.61 15.62
C ASP A 872 25.06 6.35 16.90
N VAL A 873 24.48 7.53 17.14
CA VAL A 873 24.74 8.33 18.34
C VAL A 873 24.17 7.64 19.58
N ALA A 874 23.00 7.00 19.47
CA ALA A 874 22.45 6.18 20.55
C ALA A 874 23.41 5.02 20.93
N ALA A 875 24.00 4.32 19.95
CA ALA A 875 25.00 3.28 20.22
C ALA A 875 26.26 3.84 20.90
N GLN A 876 26.74 5.01 20.47
CA GLN A 876 27.91 5.68 21.08
C GLN A 876 27.65 6.07 22.54
N LEU A 877 26.48 6.61 22.83
CA LEU A 877 26.07 6.97 24.19
C LEU A 877 25.98 5.75 25.11
N LEU A 878 25.44 4.64 24.59
CA LEU A 878 25.38 3.36 25.30
C LEU A 878 26.77 2.77 25.53
N ALA A 879 27.67 2.87 24.53
CA ALA A 879 29.03 2.35 24.64
C ALA A 879 29.87 3.10 25.67
N ALA A 880 29.55 4.37 25.89
CA ALA A 880 30.18 5.19 26.92
C ALA A 880 29.66 4.89 28.34
N ILE A 881 28.54 4.16 28.48
CA ILE A 881 28.05 3.62 29.75
C ILE A 881 28.65 2.23 29.98
N ASP A 882 28.43 1.33 29.02
CA ASP A 882 28.88 -0.06 29.07
C ASP A 882 28.99 -0.63 27.64
N SER A 883 30.15 -1.19 27.31
CA SER A 883 30.40 -1.82 26.01
C SER A 883 29.49 -3.01 25.74
N ASP A 884 29.10 -3.77 26.77
CA ASP A 884 28.21 -4.92 26.62
C ASP A 884 26.78 -4.47 26.34
N LEU A 885 26.34 -3.37 26.98
CA LEU A 885 25.04 -2.74 26.73
C LEU A 885 24.92 -2.24 25.29
N ALA A 886 25.99 -1.62 24.76
CA ALA A 886 26.05 -1.22 23.35
C ALA A 886 26.09 -2.41 22.39
N ALA A 887 26.82 -3.48 22.74
CA ALA A 887 26.85 -4.71 21.95
C ALA A 887 25.47 -5.38 21.91
N GLN A 888 24.74 -5.42 23.01
CA GLN A 888 23.35 -5.90 23.08
C GLN A 888 22.42 -5.03 22.23
N TYR A 889 22.49 -3.70 22.36
CA TYR A 889 21.74 -2.76 21.52
C TYR A 889 22.00 -3.00 20.03
N LEU A 890 23.27 -3.08 19.63
CA LEU A 890 23.65 -3.30 18.24
C LEU A 890 23.21 -4.69 17.74
N LYS A 891 23.33 -5.74 18.56
CA LYS A 891 22.89 -7.10 18.23
C LYS A 891 21.38 -7.15 17.96
N HIS A 892 20.58 -6.47 18.78
CA HIS A 892 19.12 -6.43 18.61
C HIS A 892 18.65 -5.45 17.53
N HIS A 893 19.48 -4.50 17.10
CA HIS A 893 19.14 -3.50 16.08
C HIS A 893 19.94 -3.68 14.77
N GLN A 894 20.51 -4.87 14.56
CA GLN A 894 20.95 -5.31 13.25
C GLN A 894 19.75 -5.40 12.31
N ASN A 895 19.51 -4.32 11.59
CA ASN A 895 18.79 -4.32 10.34
C ASN A 895 19.46 -5.35 9.40
N PRO A 896 18.74 -6.15 8.58
CA PRO A 896 19.33 -7.04 7.57
C PRO A 896 20.13 -6.31 6.46
N CYS A 897 20.44 -5.03 6.64
CA CYS A 897 21.22 -4.20 5.73
C CYS A 897 22.35 -3.48 6.49
N ALA A 898 23.22 -4.25 7.13
CA ALA A 898 24.55 -3.78 7.54
C ALA A 898 25.51 -4.98 7.57
N LYS A 899 25.90 -5.46 6.39
CA LYS A 899 27.21 -6.10 6.29
C LYS A 899 28.23 -4.99 6.51
N VAL A 900 28.97 -5.05 7.62
CA VAL A 900 30.26 -4.34 7.71
C VAL A 900 31.14 -4.96 6.62
N GLU A 901 31.28 -4.26 5.50
CA GLU A 901 32.27 -4.64 4.49
C GLU A 901 33.67 -4.35 5.06
N PRO A 902 34.67 -5.19 4.72
CA PRO A 902 36.06 -4.96 5.12
C PRO A 902 36.59 -3.63 4.55
N PRO A 903 37.62 -3.03 5.16
CA PRO A 903 38.21 -1.77 4.68
C PRO A 903 38.66 -1.90 3.23
N ARG A 904 38.22 -0.97 2.37
CA ARG A 904 38.46 -0.96 0.92
C ARG A 904 39.92 -0.64 0.59
N ALA A 905 40.41 -1.25 -0.49
CA ALA A 905 41.63 -0.82 -1.15
C ALA A 905 41.43 0.57 -1.81
N PRO A 906 42.46 1.42 -1.86
CA PRO A 906 42.37 2.75 -2.47
C PRO A 906 41.98 2.68 -3.96
N MET A 907 41.13 3.61 -4.41
CA MET A 907 40.65 3.69 -5.79
C MET A 907 41.83 3.92 -6.77
N GLN A 908 41.91 3.11 -7.83
CA GLN A 908 42.88 3.30 -8.92
C GLN A 908 42.40 4.43 -9.86
N GLU A 909 43.33 5.09 -10.56
CA GLU A 909 43.00 6.16 -11.52
C GLU A 909 42.05 5.66 -12.63
N PRO A 910 40.84 6.24 -12.77
CA PRO A 910 39.89 5.91 -13.82
C PRO A 910 40.48 6.08 -15.23
N GLN A 911 40.36 5.04 -16.06
CA GLN A 911 40.85 5.07 -17.45
C GLN A 911 39.74 5.50 -18.42
N VAL A 912 40.10 6.21 -19.49
CA VAL A 912 39.17 6.58 -20.57
C VAL A 912 38.77 5.32 -21.33
N THR A 913 37.46 5.09 -21.49
CA THR A 913 36.90 3.89 -22.13
C THR A 913 36.51 4.11 -23.60
N PHE A 914 36.72 5.32 -24.13
CA PHE A 914 36.42 5.65 -25.52
C PHE A 914 37.45 5.02 -26.49
N PRO A 915 37.01 4.63 -27.70
CA PRO A 915 37.91 4.42 -28.83
C PRO A 915 38.82 5.64 -29.04
N ALA A 916 40.05 5.44 -29.52
CA ALA A 916 41.07 6.49 -29.58
C ALA A 916 40.66 7.71 -30.43
N ASP A 917 39.93 7.49 -31.52
CA ASP A 917 39.37 8.53 -32.38
C ASP A 917 38.26 9.34 -31.68
N VAL A 918 37.38 8.66 -30.93
CA VAL A 918 36.34 9.31 -30.10
C VAL A 918 36.97 10.08 -28.94
N ALA A 919 37.97 9.51 -28.27
CA ALA A 919 38.69 10.17 -27.17
C ALA A 919 39.37 11.46 -27.64
N ALA A 920 40.11 11.41 -28.75
CA ALA A 920 40.75 12.58 -29.34
C ALA A 920 39.73 13.64 -29.78
N TYR A 921 38.56 13.21 -30.27
CA TYR A 921 37.49 14.11 -30.65
C TYR A 921 36.87 14.83 -29.43
N VAL A 922 36.56 14.11 -28.36
CA VAL A 922 36.06 14.68 -27.09
C VAL A 922 37.07 15.64 -26.48
N GLU A 923 38.36 15.26 -26.43
CA GLU A 923 39.43 16.11 -25.89
C GLU A 923 39.55 17.43 -26.65
N ARG A 924 39.43 17.41 -27.98
CA ARG A 924 39.46 18.61 -28.82
C ARG A 924 38.30 19.56 -28.50
N LEU A 925 37.10 19.03 -28.29
CA LEU A 925 35.94 19.85 -27.91
C LEU A 925 36.04 20.36 -26.47
N TYR A 926 36.55 19.54 -25.55
CA TYR A 926 36.83 19.97 -24.18
C TYR A 926 37.90 21.06 -24.11
N THR A 927 38.89 21.02 -25.01
CA THR A 927 39.88 22.10 -25.14
C THR A 927 39.24 23.43 -25.50
N GLN A 928 38.19 23.41 -26.33
CA GLN A 928 37.46 24.61 -26.78
C GLN A 928 36.36 25.05 -25.80
N ALA A 929 35.87 24.15 -24.95
CA ALA A 929 34.84 24.43 -23.95
C ALA A 929 35.42 25.09 -22.70
N SER A 930 34.66 25.99 -22.07
CA SER A 930 34.96 26.52 -20.73
C SER A 930 34.15 25.81 -19.66
N VAL A 931 32.90 25.44 -19.96
CA VAL A 931 31.98 24.73 -19.07
C VAL A 931 31.57 23.40 -19.69
N ILE A 932 31.81 22.30 -18.97
CA ILE A 932 31.55 20.92 -19.40
C ILE A 932 30.61 20.27 -18.41
N LEU A 933 29.49 19.73 -18.92
CA LEU A 933 28.59 18.86 -18.15
C LEU A 933 28.73 17.43 -18.64
N GLU A 934 28.99 16.50 -17.73
CA GLU A 934 28.99 15.08 -18.01
C GLU A 934 27.85 14.39 -17.25
N TYR A 935 27.14 13.51 -17.94
CA TYR A 935 26.22 12.57 -17.31
C TYR A 935 26.90 11.21 -17.26
N GLY A 936 27.55 10.92 -16.14
CA GLY A 936 28.52 9.84 -15.99
C GLY A 936 29.79 10.38 -15.34
N SER A 937 30.51 9.54 -14.58
CA SER A 937 31.81 9.91 -14.01
C SER A 937 32.85 8.82 -14.18
N GLY A 938 34.06 9.17 -14.61
CA GLY A 938 35.12 8.20 -14.88
C GLY A 938 36.32 8.79 -15.62
N GLY A 939 36.88 8.05 -16.59
CA GLY A 939 38.05 8.49 -17.33
C GLY A 939 37.82 9.73 -18.21
N SER A 940 36.63 9.88 -18.79
CA SER A 940 36.21 11.08 -19.55
C SER A 940 36.22 12.34 -18.69
N THR A 941 35.79 12.22 -17.43
CA THR A 941 35.88 13.30 -16.44
C THR A 941 37.33 13.73 -16.20
N LEU A 942 38.26 12.77 -16.17
CA LEU A 942 39.68 13.08 -16.02
C LEU A 942 40.32 13.67 -17.28
N LEU A 943 39.82 13.32 -18.46
CA LEU A 943 40.22 13.94 -19.72
C LEU A 943 39.94 15.45 -19.69
N ALA A 944 38.77 15.85 -19.18
CA ALA A 944 38.46 17.26 -18.94
C ALA A 944 39.30 17.88 -17.82
N ALA A 945 39.50 17.15 -16.71
CA ALA A 945 40.25 17.62 -15.54
C ALA A 945 41.73 17.92 -15.82
N LYS A 946 42.34 17.19 -16.75
CA LYS A 946 43.74 17.33 -17.15
C LYS A 946 43.99 18.58 -18.01
N LEU A 947 42.94 19.22 -18.52
CA LEU A 947 43.04 20.49 -19.23
C LEU A 947 42.93 21.65 -18.23
N PRO A 948 43.68 22.75 -18.39
CA PRO A 948 43.58 23.92 -17.52
C PRO A 948 42.29 24.72 -17.78
N ASP A 949 41.88 25.49 -16.77
CA ASP A 949 40.79 26.47 -16.85
C ASP A 949 39.43 25.92 -17.30
N LYS A 950 39.13 24.67 -16.92
CA LYS A 950 37.85 24.02 -17.20
C LYS A 950 36.96 23.98 -15.96
N ARG A 951 35.67 24.18 -16.19
CA ARG A 951 34.63 23.97 -15.19
C ARG A 951 33.86 22.71 -15.53
N VAL A 952 34.15 21.63 -14.81
CA VAL A 952 33.63 20.29 -15.10
C VAL A 952 32.64 19.88 -14.01
N ILE A 953 31.42 19.54 -14.40
CA ILE A 953 30.38 19.00 -13.53
C ILE A 953 30.03 17.61 -14.06
N SER A 954 30.18 16.58 -13.24
CA SER A 954 29.88 15.19 -13.62
C SER A 954 28.79 14.62 -12.72
N VAL A 955 27.68 14.17 -13.29
CA VAL A 955 26.52 13.65 -12.57
C VAL A 955 26.62 12.14 -12.41
N GLU A 956 26.62 11.66 -11.18
CA GLU A 956 26.79 10.24 -10.86
C GLU A 956 25.64 9.70 -10.01
N ASN A 957 25.17 8.48 -10.27
CA ASN A 957 24.04 7.87 -9.57
C ASN A 957 24.47 6.84 -8.52
N ASP A 958 25.68 6.29 -8.63
CA ASP A 958 26.26 5.44 -7.62
C ASP A 958 26.95 6.31 -6.55
N ALA A 959 26.32 6.45 -5.39
CA ALA A 959 26.83 7.27 -4.29
C ALA A 959 28.23 6.80 -3.83
N ARG A 960 28.50 5.49 -3.86
CA ARG A 960 29.79 4.94 -3.43
C ARG A 960 30.88 5.28 -4.46
N TRP A 961 30.59 5.14 -5.76
CA TRP A 961 31.53 5.54 -6.82
C TRP A 961 31.78 7.05 -6.82
N ALA A 962 30.74 7.86 -6.62
CA ALA A 962 30.86 9.31 -6.55
C ALA A 962 31.76 9.77 -5.39
N GLU A 963 31.60 9.17 -4.21
CA GLU A 963 32.45 9.41 -3.04
C GLU A 963 33.90 9.02 -3.29
N ASP A 964 34.14 7.81 -3.83
CA ASP A 964 35.48 7.31 -4.14
C ASP A 964 36.18 8.22 -5.17
N MET A 965 35.47 8.65 -6.22
CA MET A 965 35.99 9.54 -7.27
C MET A 965 36.28 10.94 -6.71
N GLN A 966 35.37 11.51 -5.92
CA GLN A 966 35.56 12.82 -5.29
C GLN A 966 36.75 12.82 -4.32
N ALA A 967 36.94 11.74 -3.56
CA ALA A 967 38.10 11.55 -2.69
C ALA A 967 39.40 11.40 -3.49
N TRP A 968 39.39 10.71 -4.62
CA TRP A 968 40.54 10.60 -5.50
C TRP A 968 40.91 11.95 -6.13
N ILE A 969 39.94 12.70 -6.68
CA ILE A 969 40.14 14.06 -7.23
C ILE A 969 40.74 14.99 -6.18
N ALA A 970 40.24 14.93 -4.93
CA ALA A 970 40.71 15.79 -3.85
C ALA A 970 42.21 15.59 -3.55
N ASN A 971 42.73 14.39 -3.80
CA ASN A 971 44.13 14.02 -3.58
C ASN A 971 44.99 14.07 -4.85
N ALA A 972 44.38 14.17 -6.04
CA ALA A 972 45.07 14.27 -7.31
C ALA A 972 45.46 15.73 -7.64
N SER A 973 46.65 15.92 -8.22
CA SER A 973 47.09 17.23 -8.72
C SER A 973 46.53 17.43 -10.13
N LEU A 974 45.30 17.93 -10.22
CA LEU A 974 44.59 18.17 -11.49
C LEU A 974 44.52 19.68 -11.80
N PRO A 975 44.84 20.11 -13.04
CA PRO A 975 44.72 21.51 -13.46
C PRO A 975 43.33 22.10 -13.30
N SER A 976 42.29 21.31 -13.60
CA SER A 976 40.89 21.66 -13.36
C SER A 976 40.29 20.62 -12.44
N ARG A 977 39.62 21.05 -11.37
CA ARG A 977 39.01 20.14 -10.38
C ARG A 977 37.54 19.88 -10.72
N PRO A 978 37.17 18.67 -11.19
CA PRO A 978 35.78 18.35 -11.48
C PRO A 978 34.96 18.29 -10.20
N ARG A 979 33.69 18.68 -10.32
CA ARG A 979 32.69 18.49 -9.27
C ARG A 979 31.86 17.26 -9.58
N ILE A 980 32.00 16.22 -8.77
CA ILE A 980 31.12 15.05 -8.86
C ILE A 980 29.83 15.37 -8.12
N TYR A 981 28.71 15.29 -8.83
CA TYR A 981 27.38 15.59 -8.31
C TYR A 981 26.59 14.29 -8.15
N PRO A 982 26.54 13.71 -6.93
CA PRO A 982 25.81 12.47 -6.70
C PRO A 982 24.30 12.72 -6.68
N VAL A 983 23.56 11.89 -7.42
CA VAL A 983 22.10 11.90 -7.45
C VAL A 983 21.56 10.53 -7.06
N ASP A 984 20.98 10.43 -5.86
CA ASP A 984 20.32 9.23 -5.36
C ASP A 984 19.02 8.93 -6.14
N VAL A 985 19.11 7.99 -7.07
CA VAL A 985 17.97 7.37 -7.75
C VAL A 985 17.58 6.02 -7.15
N GLY A 986 18.10 5.68 -5.97
CA GLY A 986 17.93 4.42 -5.26
C GLY A 986 18.76 3.27 -5.82
N GLU A 987 18.61 2.08 -5.24
CA GLU A 987 19.26 0.87 -5.75
C GLU A 987 18.83 0.60 -7.20
N THR A 988 19.82 0.55 -8.09
CA THR A 988 19.63 0.22 -9.48
C THR A 988 20.17 -1.18 -9.79
N GLY A 989 19.47 -1.91 -10.66
CA GLY A 989 19.89 -3.19 -11.23
C GLY A 989 20.79 -2.98 -12.45
N LYS A 990 20.95 -4.03 -13.27
CA LYS A 990 21.66 -3.91 -14.56
C LYS A 990 21.07 -2.76 -15.39
N TRP A 991 21.96 -2.00 -16.06
CA TRP A 991 21.59 -0.85 -16.90
C TRP A 991 20.83 0.27 -16.19
N ALA A 992 21.01 0.38 -14.87
CA ALA A 992 20.49 1.47 -14.04
C ALA A 992 18.96 1.46 -13.79
N ARG A 993 18.27 0.34 -14.03
CA ARG A 993 16.84 0.21 -13.70
C ARG A 993 16.62 0.20 -12.17
N PRO A 994 15.70 0.97 -11.59
CA PRO A 994 15.43 0.89 -10.16
C PRO A 994 14.96 -0.52 -9.77
N LYS A 995 15.57 -1.12 -8.73
CA LYS A 995 15.23 -2.49 -8.30
C LYS A 995 13.83 -2.62 -7.68
N ASN A 996 13.21 -1.51 -7.28
CA ASN A 996 11.87 -1.49 -6.70
C ASN A 996 11.07 -0.25 -7.12
N ALA A 997 9.74 -0.35 -7.01
CA ALA A 997 8.80 0.70 -7.41
C ALA A 997 8.89 1.99 -6.57
N ARG A 998 9.50 1.94 -5.37
CA ARG A 998 9.64 3.09 -4.48
C ARG A 998 10.64 4.12 -5.03
N HIS A 999 11.70 3.64 -5.68
CA HIS A 999 12.78 4.48 -6.19
C HIS A 999 12.48 5.11 -7.55
N TRP A 1000 11.51 4.59 -8.30
CA TRP A 1000 10.99 5.21 -9.54
C TRP A 1000 10.54 6.67 -9.35
N LYS A 1001 10.08 7.04 -8.16
CA LYS A 1001 9.68 8.43 -7.85
C LYS A 1001 10.84 9.43 -7.88
N LYS A 1002 12.08 8.98 -7.67
CA LYS A 1002 13.28 9.82 -7.69
C LYS A 1002 13.98 9.83 -9.05
N PHE A 1003 13.47 9.08 -10.02
CA PHE A 1003 14.20 8.71 -11.22
C PHE A 1003 14.48 9.87 -12.18
N HIS A 1004 13.50 10.75 -12.36
CA HIS A 1004 13.63 11.98 -13.14
C HIS A 1004 14.70 12.95 -12.60
N THR A 1005 15.11 12.80 -11.34
CA THR A 1005 16.08 13.72 -10.72
C THR A 1005 17.50 13.55 -11.25
N TYR A 1006 17.89 12.39 -11.78
CA TYR A 1006 19.24 12.20 -12.33
C TYR A 1006 19.57 13.18 -13.47
N PRO A 1007 18.78 13.26 -14.55
CA PRO A 1007 19.06 14.22 -15.60
C PRO A 1007 18.72 15.66 -15.20
N LEU A 1008 17.71 15.90 -14.35
CA LEU A 1008 17.19 17.25 -14.09
C LEU A 1008 17.91 18.01 -12.99
N ARG A 1009 18.25 17.34 -11.89
CA ARG A 1009 18.56 18.02 -10.62
C ARG A 1009 19.80 18.91 -10.71
N VAL A 1010 20.81 18.49 -11.48
CA VAL A 1010 22.03 19.27 -11.68
C VAL A 1010 21.75 20.65 -12.30
N TRP A 1011 20.73 20.79 -13.15
CA TRP A 1011 20.38 22.06 -13.81
C TRP A 1011 19.71 23.06 -12.87
N ASP A 1012 19.21 22.60 -11.73
CA ASP A 1012 18.55 23.41 -10.70
C ASP A 1012 19.52 23.80 -9.58
N GLU A 1013 20.79 23.36 -9.66
CA GLU A 1013 21.78 23.64 -8.64
C GLU A 1013 22.37 25.06 -8.78
N PRO A 1014 22.57 25.80 -7.68
CA PRO A 1014 23.09 27.17 -7.73
C PRO A 1014 24.50 27.31 -8.34
N PHE A 1015 25.28 26.22 -8.34
CA PHE A 1015 26.62 26.19 -8.93
C PHE A 1015 26.63 25.83 -10.42
N PHE A 1016 25.47 25.46 -10.98
CA PHE A 1016 25.36 25.03 -12.36
C PHE A 1016 25.50 26.22 -13.30
N GLU A 1017 26.31 26.06 -14.33
CA GLU A 1017 26.44 27.02 -15.40
C GLU A 1017 26.11 26.35 -16.72
N GLN A 1018 25.55 27.14 -17.64
CA GLN A 1018 25.16 26.64 -18.95
C GLN A 1018 26.40 26.10 -19.67
N PRO A 1019 26.40 24.79 -20.01
CA PRO A 1019 27.57 24.15 -20.59
C PRO A 1019 27.82 24.63 -22.03
N ASP A 1020 29.07 24.59 -22.46
CA ASP A 1020 29.45 24.70 -23.88
C ASP A 1020 29.40 23.32 -24.54
N VAL A 1021 29.70 22.27 -23.77
CA VAL A 1021 29.64 20.88 -24.18
C VAL A 1021 28.95 20.04 -23.10
N ILE A 1022 28.01 19.19 -23.51
CA ILE A 1022 27.40 18.15 -22.68
C ILE A 1022 27.83 16.79 -23.21
N LEU A 1023 28.46 15.97 -22.38
CA LEU A 1023 28.75 14.58 -22.68
C LEU A 1023 27.74 13.65 -21.98
N ILE A 1024 27.13 12.77 -22.75
CA ILE A 1024 26.20 11.75 -22.28
C ILE A 1024 26.83 10.38 -22.51
N ASP A 1025 27.65 9.93 -21.55
CA ASP A 1025 28.40 8.66 -21.58
C ASP A 1025 28.10 7.73 -20.38
N GLY A 1026 27.26 8.17 -19.46
CA GLY A 1026 26.77 7.43 -18.31
C GLY A 1026 25.40 6.80 -18.56
N ARG A 1027 24.56 6.83 -17.52
CA ARG A 1027 23.24 6.17 -17.52
C ARG A 1027 22.15 7.16 -17.93
N PHE A 1028 20.95 6.65 -18.25
CA PHE A 1028 19.76 7.48 -18.51
C PHE A 1028 19.86 8.43 -19.72
N ARG A 1029 20.58 8.00 -20.76
CA ARG A 1029 21.05 8.86 -21.85
C ARG A 1029 19.96 9.61 -22.62
N ILE A 1030 18.80 8.98 -22.89
CA ILE A 1030 17.65 9.63 -23.55
C ILE A 1030 17.11 10.78 -22.69
N ALA A 1031 16.92 10.54 -21.39
CA ALA A 1031 16.39 11.56 -20.48
C ALA A 1031 17.39 12.71 -20.27
N CYS A 1032 18.70 12.41 -20.27
CA CYS A 1032 19.76 13.43 -20.26
C CYS A 1032 19.72 14.30 -21.53
N PHE A 1033 19.53 13.69 -22.71
CA PHE A 1033 19.41 14.42 -23.97
C PHE A 1033 18.16 15.31 -24.01
N VAL A 1034 17.01 14.76 -23.62
CA VAL A 1034 15.75 15.51 -23.55
C VAL A 1034 15.88 16.68 -22.57
N THR A 1035 16.57 16.48 -21.45
CA THR A 1035 16.83 17.56 -20.49
C THR A 1035 17.70 18.64 -21.10
N ALA A 1036 18.81 18.28 -21.77
CA ALA A 1036 19.64 19.24 -22.48
C ALA A 1036 18.83 20.04 -23.52
N TYR A 1037 18.03 19.36 -24.34
CA TYR A 1037 17.16 19.99 -25.34
C TYR A 1037 16.19 21.02 -24.72
N LEU A 1038 15.62 20.72 -23.55
CA LEU A 1038 14.65 21.59 -22.89
C LEU A 1038 15.26 22.71 -22.02
N ARG A 1039 16.45 22.50 -21.46
CA ARG A 1039 17.02 23.35 -20.39
C ARG A 1039 18.16 24.24 -20.84
N THR A 1040 18.71 24.00 -22.02
CA THR A 1040 19.78 24.82 -22.57
C THR A 1040 19.26 26.22 -22.94
N SER A 1041 20.00 27.26 -22.51
CA SER A 1041 19.67 28.67 -22.80
C SER A 1041 20.71 29.41 -23.68
N LYS A 1042 21.80 28.75 -24.09
CA LYS A 1042 22.74 29.22 -25.13
C LYS A 1042 23.09 28.05 -26.08
N PRO A 1043 23.59 28.28 -27.31
CA PRO A 1043 24.00 27.16 -28.17
C PRO A 1043 24.95 26.20 -27.45
N VAL A 1044 24.66 24.89 -27.50
CA VAL A 1044 25.47 23.86 -26.82
C VAL A 1044 25.71 22.66 -27.73
N ILE A 1045 26.89 22.07 -27.61
CA ILE A 1045 27.23 20.82 -28.28
C ILE A 1045 26.89 19.66 -27.35
N VAL A 1046 26.01 18.75 -27.76
CA VAL A 1046 25.74 17.50 -27.05
C VAL A 1046 26.42 16.35 -27.73
N LEU A 1047 27.29 15.67 -26.99
CA LEU A 1047 27.99 14.45 -27.39
C LEU A 1047 27.28 13.26 -26.77
N PHE A 1048 26.65 12.44 -27.62
CA PHE A 1048 25.93 11.26 -27.22
C PHE A 1048 26.75 10.03 -27.59
N ASP A 1049 27.42 9.43 -26.60
CA ASP A 1049 28.26 8.23 -26.81
C ASP A 1049 27.40 6.96 -27.06
N ASP A 1050 27.98 5.86 -27.55
CA ASP A 1050 27.30 4.60 -27.91
C ASP A 1050 26.04 4.79 -28.80
N TYR A 1051 25.87 5.95 -29.43
CA TYR A 1051 24.62 6.34 -30.11
C TYR A 1051 24.36 5.47 -31.33
N LEU A 1052 25.37 5.30 -32.19
CA LEU A 1052 25.21 4.50 -33.41
C LEU A 1052 25.00 3.02 -33.11
N ASP A 1053 25.64 2.51 -32.06
CA ASP A 1053 25.56 1.11 -31.66
C ASP A 1053 24.20 0.74 -31.03
N ARG A 1054 23.36 1.75 -30.71
CA ARG A 1054 22.12 1.56 -29.94
C ARG A 1054 20.94 2.27 -30.62
N PRO A 1055 20.23 1.57 -31.53
CA PRO A 1055 19.10 2.15 -32.28
C PRO A 1055 17.99 2.76 -31.41
N HIS A 1056 17.79 2.28 -30.19
CA HIS A 1056 16.78 2.84 -29.29
C HIS A 1056 17.11 4.27 -28.82
N TYR A 1057 18.36 4.71 -28.88
CA TYR A 1057 18.72 6.10 -28.61
C TYR A 1057 18.28 7.05 -29.73
N HIS A 1058 18.02 6.54 -30.93
CA HIS A 1058 17.62 7.36 -32.08
C HIS A 1058 16.21 7.94 -31.93
N VAL A 1059 15.46 7.52 -30.90
CA VAL A 1059 14.19 8.14 -30.53
C VAL A 1059 14.31 9.64 -30.24
N VAL A 1060 15.50 10.12 -29.84
CA VAL A 1060 15.74 11.54 -29.61
C VAL A 1060 15.72 12.39 -30.89
N GLU A 1061 15.82 11.76 -32.08
CA GLU A 1061 15.71 12.45 -33.38
C GLU A 1061 14.33 13.04 -33.64
N ARG A 1062 13.33 12.66 -32.84
CA ARG A 1062 12.03 13.35 -32.78
C ARG A 1062 12.17 14.83 -32.43
N LEU A 1063 13.22 15.18 -31.69
CA LEU A 1063 13.52 16.55 -31.28
C LEU A 1063 14.54 17.20 -32.21
N LEU A 1064 15.67 16.53 -32.46
CA LEU A 1064 16.73 17.04 -33.31
C LEU A 1064 17.56 15.90 -33.89
N LYS A 1065 17.89 15.98 -35.18
CA LYS A 1065 18.81 15.04 -35.83
C LYS A 1065 20.28 15.38 -35.52
N PRO A 1066 21.17 14.37 -35.44
CA PRO A 1066 22.58 14.62 -35.22
C PRO A 1066 23.20 15.38 -36.40
N SER A 1067 24.14 16.27 -36.12
CA SER A 1067 24.85 17.08 -37.11
C SER A 1067 26.06 16.36 -37.70
N GLU A 1068 26.68 15.48 -36.91
CA GLU A 1068 27.77 14.61 -37.36
C GLU A 1068 27.90 13.36 -36.46
N TYR A 1069 28.63 12.37 -36.95
CA TYR A 1069 28.97 11.15 -36.23
C TYR A 1069 30.49 10.96 -36.20
N VAL A 1070 31.01 10.53 -35.05
CA VAL A 1070 32.44 10.23 -34.87
C VAL A 1070 32.56 8.89 -34.16
N GLY A 1071 33.07 7.88 -34.86
CA GLY A 1071 33.08 6.50 -34.36
C GLY A 1071 31.65 6.06 -34.00
N ARG A 1072 31.43 5.70 -32.73
CA ARG A 1072 30.11 5.33 -32.18
C ARG A 1072 29.29 6.49 -31.63
N MET A 1073 29.89 7.68 -31.52
CA MET A 1073 29.30 8.87 -30.90
C MET A 1073 28.55 9.72 -31.93
N ALA A 1074 27.43 10.30 -31.51
CA ALA A 1074 26.71 11.30 -32.29
C ALA A 1074 26.86 12.69 -31.66
N ARG A 1075 27.01 13.70 -32.51
CA ARG A 1075 26.97 15.11 -32.11
C ARG A 1075 25.62 15.72 -32.45
N PHE A 1076 25.11 16.52 -31.53
CA PHE A 1076 23.95 17.37 -31.74
C PHE A 1076 24.30 18.81 -31.39
N ASP A 1077 24.00 19.73 -32.30
CA ASP A 1077 24.15 21.16 -32.07
C ASP A 1077 22.80 21.75 -31.63
N LEU A 1078 22.61 21.84 -30.32
CA LEU A 1078 21.38 22.34 -29.73
C LEU A 1078 21.35 23.88 -29.74
N GLN A 1079 20.17 24.42 -30.06
CA GLN A 1079 19.86 25.84 -29.92
C GLN A 1079 18.87 26.05 -28.76
N PRO A 1080 18.90 27.22 -28.10
CA PRO A 1080 17.92 27.54 -27.07
C PRO A 1080 16.49 27.45 -27.60
N LEU A 1081 15.64 26.77 -26.85
CA LEU A 1081 14.27 26.51 -27.28
C LEU A 1081 13.44 27.79 -27.26
N THR A 1082 12.81 28.15 -28.38
CA THR A 1082 11.90 29.31 -28.45
C THR A 1082 10.46 28.95 -28.11
N GLU A 1083 10.01 27.75 -28.47
CA GLU A 1083 8.68 27.22 -28.17
C GLU A 1083 8.71 25.73 -27.82
N LEU A 1084 7.93 25.33 -26.82
CA LEU A 1084 7.80 23.93 -26.41
C LEU A 1084 7.10 23.10 -27.50
N PRO A 1085 7.64 21.93 -27.91
CA PRO A 1085 7.03 21.07 -28.92
C PRO A 1085 5.82 20.33 -28.34
N ARG A 1086 4.67 21.02 -28.28
CA ARG A 1086 3.44 20.53 -27.62
C ARG A 1086 2.97 19.17 -28.14
N GLY A 1087 3.18 18.88 -29.42
CA GLY A 1087 2.86 17.59 -30.04
C GLY A 1087 3.67 16.42 -29.48
N GLU A 1088 4.85 16.69 -28.92
CA GLU A 1088 5.74 15.69 -28.35
C GLU A 1088 5.61 15.60 -26.82
N LEU A 1089 4.74 16.39 -26.18
CA LEU A 1089 4.71 16.57 -24.72
C LEU A 1089 4.43 15.27 -23.96
N THR A 1090 3.57 14.39 -24.49
CA THR A 1090 3.34 13.06 -23.93
C THR A 1090 4.60 12.18 -23.98
N TRP A 1091 5.35 12.24 -25.08
CA TRP A 1091 6.58 11.47 -25.23
C TRP A 1091 7.70 12.07 -24.38
N LEU A 1092 7.85 13.39 -24.33
CA LEU A 1092 8.80 14.09 -23.47
C LEU A 1092 8.61 13.74 -21.99
N VAL A 1093 7.36 13.60 -21.51
CA VAL A 1093 7.09 13.16 -20.14
C VAL A 1093 7.39 11.66 -19.96
N ALA A 1094 7.12 10.85 -20.98
CA ALA A 1094 7.38 9.42 -20.95
C ALA A 1094 8.88 9.08 -21.03
N SER A 1095 9.69 9.88 -21.74
CA SER A 1095 11.11 9.64 -21.98
C SER A 1095 11.97 9.72 -20.72
N PHE A 1096 11.51 10.44 -19.68
CA PHE A 1096 12.13 10.40 -18.35
C PHE A 1096 11.95 9.06 -17.64
N ASN A 1097 11.10 8.18 -18.17
CA ASN A 1097 10.94 6.79 -17.71
C ASN A 1097 11.56 5.76 -18.67
N GLU A 1098 12.18 6.21 -19.78
CA GLU A 1098 12.87 5.33 -20.73
C GLU A 1098 14.31 5.10 -20.27
N VAL A 1099 14.63 3.86 -19.88
CA VAL A 1099 16.00 3.44 -19.54
C VAL A 1099 16.57 2.68 -20.72
N ALA A 1100 17.84 2.93 -21.04
CA ALA A 1100 18.54 2.28 -22.13
C ALA A 1100 18.50 0.75 -22.00
N TYR A 1101 18.02 0.06 -23.03
CA TYR A 1101 18.07 -1.40 -23.10
C TYR A 1101 19.35 -1.82 -23.84
N ALA A 1102 20.22 -2.58 -23.19
CA ALA A 1102 21.03 -3.57 -23.88
C ALA A 1102 20.52 -4.94 -23.45
N ASP A 1103 20.14 -5.76 -24.43
CA ASP A 1103 19.69 -7.14 -24.24
C ASP A 1103 20.56 -7.88 -23.21
N GLY A 1104 19.89 -8.50 -22.23
CA GLY A 1104 20.51 -9.31 -21.19
C GLY A 1104 19.48 -10.04 -20.35
#